data_AF-A0A851VYF1-F1
#
_entry.id   AF-A0A851VYF1-F1
#
_cell.length_a   1.000
_cell.length_b   1.000
_cell.length_c   1.000
_cell.angle_alpha   90.00
_cell.angle_beta   90.00
_cell.angle_gamma   90.00
#
_symmetry.space_group_name_H-M   'P 1'
#
loop_
_entity.id
_entity.type
_entity.pdbx_description
1 polymer ?
#
loop_
_entity_poly.entity_id
_entity_poly.type
_entity_poly.pdbx_seq_one_letter_code
_entity_poly.pdbx_strand_id
1 'polypeptide(L)'
;RLRALPPSLPPSLRQPWGFPAREFLRKKLIGKEVCFTVEYKTPQGREYGMVYLGKDTSGENIAESLVAEGLASRREGIRANNPEQSRLAELEEQARSAKKGLWSEGTGSHTVRDLKYSLENPRHFVDSLHQKPVNAIIEHVRDGSVVRALLLPDYYLVTVMLSGIKCPTFKREADAEVPEPFAAEAKFFTESRLLQRDVQIVLESCHNQNILGTILHPNGNITELLLKEGFARCVDWSIAVYTRGADKLRAAERFAKERKLRIWRDYVAPTANLDQKDKQFVAKVMQVLNADAIVVKLNSGDYKTIHLSSIRPPRLEGDSAQDKNRKLRPLYDIPYMFEAREFLRKKLIGKKVNVSVDYIRPASSATETVPAFSERTCATVSIGGINIAEALVSKGLATVLRYRQDDDQRSAHYDELLAAEARAIKNGKGLHSKKEVPIHRVADISGDTQKAKQFLPFLQRAGRSEAVVEYVFSGSRLKLFLPKETCLITFLLAGEPGPAPRRALDGTGHSCFGTGHSWFGMEHSLHWHGNIPCIGTGTFPSLAWDIPGLAWNIPCIGMGTFPALAQEHSLNGTGTFLVWHGTFLCPHPCPQVWSHYEETPVEEVVPVLEEKERTANYKPVFVTEITDDLHFYVQDVETGAQLEKLMENMRAEVGAHPPVEGSFAPRRGDFCIAKFVDGEWYRARVEKVESGGKVHIFYIDYGNKETLPPTRLAPLPPAFSPRVLPPQATEYTFAFIQVPQD
;
A
#
# COMPACT_ATOMS: atom_id res chain seq x y z
N ARG A 1 -6.98 26.60 -56.06
CA ARG A 1 -7.54 25.52 -55.21
C ARG A 1 -7.83 24.32 -56.09
N LEU A 2 -7.21 23.17 -55.87
CA LEU A 2 -8.00 21.94 -55.88
C LEU A 2 -8.79 21.99 -54.58
N ARG A 3 -10.05 22.44 -54.67
CA ARG A 3 -10.96 22.40 -53.53
C ARG A 3 -11.17 20.91 -53.29
N ALA A 4 -10.68 20.38 -52.17
CA ALA A 4 -11.27 19.16 -51.65
C ALA A 4 -12.76 19.47 -51.51
N LEU A 5 -13.55 18.93 -52.44
CA LEU A 5 -14.99 19.05 -52.39
C LEU A 5 -15.44 18.45 -51.04
N PRO A 6 -16.40 19.09 -50.35
CA PRO A 6 -16.85 18.59 -49.07
C PRO A 6 -17.28 17.11 -49.21
N PRO A 7 -16.97 16.25 -48.23
CA PRO A 7 -17.23 14.81 -48.30
C PRO A 7 -18.73 14.44 -48.38
N SER A 8 -19.62 15.43 -48.22
CA SER A 8 -21.08 15.29 -48.20
C SER A 8 -21.76 15.34 -49.57
N LEU A 9 -21.02 15.51 -50.68
CA LEU A 9 -21.63 15.48 -52.01
C LEU A 9 -21.92 14.04 -52.46
N PRO A 10 -23.09 13.76 -53.06
CA PRO A 10 -23.46 12.44 -53.55
C PRO A 10 -22.42 11.91 -54.56
N PRO A 11 -22.28 10.58 -54.71
CA PRO A 11 -21.31 9.94 -55.61
C PRO A 11 -21.38 10.47 -57.06
N SER A 12 -22.57 10.89 -57.49
CA SER A 12 -22.87 11.50 -58.79
C SER A 12 -22.25 12.88 -59.04
N LEU A 13 -21.71 13.56 -58.02
CA LEU A 13 -21.08 14.89 -58.13
C LEU A 13 -19.54 14.85 -58.00
N ARG A 14 -18.92 13.67 -57.93
CA ARG A 14 -17.46 13.52 -57.87
C ARG A 14 -16.87 13.60 -59.27
N GLN A 15 -15.99 14.58 -59.50
CA GLN A 15 -15.33 14.74 -60.79
C GLN A 15 -14.41 13.53 -61.08
N PRO A 16 -14.55 12.86 -62.23
CA PRO A 16 -13.57 11.89 -62.71
C PRO A 16 -12.16 12.48 -62.65
N TRP A 17 -11.15 11.66 -62.35
CA TRP A 17 -9.74 12.06 -62.21
C TRP A 17 -9.40 13.00 -61.04
N GLY A 18 -10.38 13.49 -60.28
CA GLY A 18 -10.13 14.38 -59.14
C GLY A 18 -9.33 13.74 -58.00
N PHE A 19 -9.52 12.44 -57.73
CA PHE A 19 -8.72 11.72 -56.73
C PHE A 19 -7.29 11.43 -57.20
N PRO A 20 -7.05 10.87 -58.40
CA PRO A 20 -5.70 10.74 -58.96
C PRO A 20 -4.91 12.07 -58.98
N ALA A 21 -5.55 13.17 -59.37
CA ALA A 21 -4.93 14.50 -59.36
C ALA A 21 -4.51 14.93 -57.95
N ARG A 22 -5.38 14.71 -56.95
CA ARG A 22 -5.07 15.00 -55.55
C ARG A 22 -3.92 14.12 -55.03
N GLU A 23 -3.94 12.83 -55.32
CA GLU A 23 -2.88 11.89 -54.88
C GLU A 23 -1.53 12.21 -55.51
N PHE A 24 -1.52 12.61 -56.78
CA PHE A 24 -0.32 13.06 -57.47
C PHE A 24 0.31 14.26 -56.75
N LEU A 25 -0.49 15.28 -56.46
CA LEU A 25 -0.02 16.44 -55.69
C LEU A 25 0.42 16.06 -54.28
N ARG A 26 -0.36 15.22 -53.58
CA ARG A 26 -0.06 14.78 -52.23
C ARG A 26 1.32 14.13 -52.15
N LYS A 27 1.58 13.16 -53.04
CA LYS A 27 2.87 12.45 -53.11
C LYS A 27 4.02 13.36 -53.53
N LYS A 28 3.78 14.34 -54.41
CA LYS A 28 4.83 15.26 -54.85
C LYS A 28 5.14 16.36 -53.85
N LEU A 29 4.15 16.94 -53.16
CA LEU A 29 4.29 18.19 -52.42
C LEU A 29 4.29 18.07 -50.89
N ILE A 30 3.62 17.07 -50.31
CA ILE A 30 3.45 17.03 -48.85
C ILE A 30 4.81 16.85 -48.16
N GLY A 31 5.15 17.82 -47.30
CA GLY A 31 6.39 17.84 -46.54
C GLY A 31 7.62 18.37 -47.29
N LYS A 32 7.46 18.88 -48.52
CA LYS A 32 8.56 19.49 -49.30
C LYS A 32 8.48 21.01 -49.28
N GLU A 33 9.64 21.66 -49.40
CA GLU A 33 9.73 23.10 -49.63
C GLU A 33 9.30 23.43 -51.07
N VAL A 34 8.48 24.47 -51.21
CA VAL A 34 8.00 24.96 -52.50
C VAL A 34 8.17 26.47 -52.59
N CYS A 35 8.49 26.95 -53.78
CA CYS A 35 8.49 28.35 -54.14
C CYS A 35 7.19 28.65 -54.89
N PHE A 36 6.55 29.79 -54.64
CA PHE A 36 5.34 30.18 -55.35
C PHE A 36 5.40 31.63 -55.80
N THR A 37 4.85 31.90 -56.98
CA THR A 37 4.73 33.24 -57.55
C THR A 37 3.25 33.59 -57.68
N VAL A 38 2.82 34.75 -57.20
CA VAL A 38 1.41 35.18 -57.29
C VAL A 38 1.23 36.02 -58.55
N GLU A 39 0.40 35.55 -59.48
CA GLU A 39 0.12 36.25 -60.74
C GLU A 39 -1.03 37.24 -60.60
N TYR A 40 -2.14 36.82 -59.98
CA TYR A 40 -3.29 37.70 -59.78
C TYR A 40 -4.09 37.31 -58.54
N LYS A 41 -4.69 38.33 -57.92
CA LYS A 41 -5.61 38.18 -56.79
C LYS A 41 -7.02 38.53 -57.24
N THR A 42 -7.97 37.69 -56.86
CA THR A 42 -9.39 37.96 -57.11
C THR A 42 -9.96 38.87 -56.02
N PRO A 43 -11.03 39.65 -56.30
CA PRO A 43 -11.71 40.47 -55.29
C PRO A 43 -12.24 39.67 -54.09
N GLN A 44 -12.47 38.37 -54.26
CA GLN A 44 -12.85 37.43 -53.21
C GLN A 44 -11.67 36.93 -52.35
N GLY A 45 -10.50 37.57 -52.45
CA GLY A 45 -9.30 37.23 -51.67
C GLY A 45 -8.57 35.95 -52.10
N ARG A 46 -8.86 35.40 -53.29
CA ARG A 46 -8.15 34.20 -53.78
C ARG A 46 -6.94 34.59 -54.59
N GLU A 47 -5.81 34.00 -54.27
CA GLU A 47 -4.54 34.18 -54.97
C GLU A 47 -4.32 33.03 -55.95
N TYR A 48 -3.93 33.37 -57.18
CA TYR A 48 -3.58 32.42 -58.24
C TYR A 48 -2.14 32.67 -58.64
N GLY A 49 -1.42 31.59 -58.89
CA GLY A 49 0.02 31.62 -59.03
C GLY A 49 0.60 30.27 -59.43
N MET A 50 1.89 30.27 -59.74
CA MET A 50 2.65 29.07 -60.07
C MET A 50 3.36 28.53 -58.82
N VAL A 51 3.55 27.22 -58.79
CA VAL A 51 4.20 26.52 -57.68
C VAL A 51 5.34 25.68 -58.25
N TYR A 52 6.54 25.94 -57.74
CA TYR A 52 7.79 25.30 -58.11
C TYR A 52 8.31 24.45 -56.95
N LEU A 53 8.84 23.27 -57.26
CA LEU A 53 9.40 22.36 -56.24
C LEU A 53 10.84 22.75 -55.91
N GLY A 54 11.11 23.15 -54.66
CA GLY A 54 12.42 23.66 -54.24
C GLY A 54 12.36 25.07 -53.66
N LYS A 55 13.52 25.69 -53.47
CA LYS A 55 13.65 27.04 -52.88
C LYS A 55 13.42 28.17 -53.89
N ASP A 56 13.75 27.90 -55.16
CA ASP A 56 13.73 28.89 -56.24
C ASP A 56 12.83 28.43 -57.39
N THR A 57 12.58 29.32 -58.35
CA THR A 57 11.78 29.06 -59.56
C THR A 57 12.49 28.19 -60.60
N SER A 58 13.72 27.75 -60.34
CA SER A 58 14.46 26.78 -61.18
C SER A 58 13.97 25.34 -61.03
N GLY A 59 13.12 25.09 -60.02
CA GLY A 59 12.52 23.79 -59.75
C GLY A 59 11.45 23.36 -60.75
N GLU A 60 10.97 22.12 -60.61
CA GLU A 60 9.88 21.59 -61.42
C GLU A 60 8.58 22.38 -61.18
N ASN A 61 7.94 22.87 -62.25
CA ASN A 61 6.62 23.49 -62.19
C ASN A 61 5.54 22.42 -62.02
N ILE A 62 4.76 22.53 -60.94
CA ILE A 62 3.74 21.56 -60.57
C ILE A 62 2.52 21.63 -61.48
N ALA A 63 2.19 22.82 -62.00
CA ALA A 63 1.07 22.98 -62.95
C ALA A 63 1.39 22.27 -64.26
N GLU A 64 2.62 22.41 -64.76
CA GLU A 64 3.11 21.68 -65.94
C GLU A 64 3.07 20.17 -65.73
N SER A 65 3.54 19.69 -64.57
CA SER A 65 3.49 18.27 -64.21
C SER A 65 2.06 17.70 -64.22
N LEU A 66 1.09 18.45 -63.70
CA LEU A 66 -0.31 18.01 -63.66
C LEU A 66 -0.94 17.92 -65.05
N VAL A 67 -0.63 18.90 -65.92
CA VAL A 67 -1.14 18.92 -67.30
C VAL A 67 -0.49 17.83 -68.15
N ALA A 68 0.82 17.61 -67.99
CA ALA A 68 1.57 16.57 -68.70
C ALA A 68 1.06 15.14 -68.41
N GLU A 69 0.60 14.87 -67.18
CA GLU A 69 -0.03 13.59 -66.82
C GLU A 69 -1.53 13.54 -67.13
N GLY A 70 -2.09 14.58 -67.74
CA GLY A 70 -3.52 14.65 -68.08
C GLY A 70 -4.45 14.73 -66.86
N LEU A 71 -3.95 15.19 -65.70
CA LEU A 71 -4.70 15.30 -64.45
C LEU A 71 -5.35 16.69 -64.25
N ALA A 72 -4.97 17.65 -65.08
CA ALA A 72 -5.57 18.98 -65.17
C ALA A 72 -5.61 19.44 -66.63
N SER A 73 -6.57 20.30 -66.97
CA SER A 73 -6.64 20.98 -68.26
C SER A 73 -6.28 22.45 -68.13
N ARG A 74 -5.85 23.06 -69.23
CA ARG A 74 -5.61 24.51 -69.28
C ARG A 74 -6.93 25.27 -69.15
N ARG A 75 -6.88 26.48 -68.59
CA ARG A 75 -8.02 27.40 -68.59
C ARG A 75 -8.03 28.22 -69.88
N GLU A 76 -9.11 28.08 -70.65
CA GLU A 76 -9.33 28.82 -71.90
C GLU A 76 -9.75 30.27 -71.62
N GLY A 77 -9.29 31.23 -72.43
CA GLY A 77 -9.68 32.65 -72.35
C GLY A 77 -8.70 33.62 -71.66
N ILE A 78 -7.52 33.16 -71.23
CA ILE A 78 -6.42 34.03 -70.75
C ILE A 78 -5.53 34.41 -71.95
N ARG A 79 -5.13 35.69 -72.08
CA ARG A 79 -4.40 36.21 -73.27
C ARG A 79 -3.18 35.33 -73.59
N ALA A 80 -3.08 34.90 -74.85
CA ALA A 80 -2.11 33.94 -75.39
C ALA A 80 -0.63 34.42 -75.44
N ASN A 81 -0.29 35.57 -74.85
CA ASN A 81 1.06 36.15 -74.91
C ASN A 81 1.96 35.80 -73.70
N ASN A 82 1.56 34.86 -72.84
CA ASN A 82 2.39 34.39 -71.73
C ASN A 82 3.16 33.12 -72.13
N PRO A 83 4.52 33.09 -72.12
CA PRO A 83 5.32 31.90 -72.45
C PRO A 83 4.90 30.63 -71.70
N GLU A 84 4.46 30.76 -70.45
CA GLU A 84 3.99 29.64 -69.63
C GLU A 84 2.66 29.04 -70.12
N GLN A 85 1.75 29.86 -70.68
CA GLN A 85 0.51 29.39 -71.28
C GLN A 85 0.76 28.57 -72.55
N SER A 86 1.76 28.97 -73.35
CA SER A 86 2.20 28.22 -74.52
C SER A 86 2.77 26.87 -74.11
N ARG A 87 3.59 26.84 -73.06
CA ARG A 87 4.16 25.60 -72.52
C ARG A 87 3.09 24.63 -71.99
N LEU A 88 2.10 25.14 -71.27
CA LEU A 88 0.97 24.33 -70.80
C LEU A 88 0.13 23.78 -71.97
N ALA A 89 -0.04 24.55 -73.06
CA ALA A 89 -0.75 24.08 -74.26
C ALA A 89 0.00 22.94 -74.97
N GLU A 90 1.33 23.02 -75.07
CA GLU A 90 2.16 21.93 -75.61
C GLU A 90 2.01 20.64 -74.79
N LEU A 91 2.10 20.74 -73.45
CA LEU A 91 1.98 19.60 -72.55
C LEU A 91 0.57 19.00 -72.56
N GLU A 92 -0.46 19.82 -72.73
CA GLU A 92 -1.84 19.38 -72.87
C GLU A 92 -2.05 18.55 -74.15
N GLU A 93 -1.49 18.99 -75.28
CA GLU A 93 -1.55 18.24 -76.54
C GLU A 93 -0.73 16.94 -76.47
N GLN A 94 0.39 16.94 -75.75
CA GLN A 94 1.14 15.71 -75.45
C GLN A 94 0.32 14.73 -74.60
N ALA A 95 -0.36 15.20 -73.55
CA ALA A 95 -1.22 14.36 -72.73
C ALA A 95 -2.42 13.82 -73.52
N ARG A 96 -2.97 14.62 -74.45
CA ARG A 96 -4.09 14.25 -75.32
C ARG A 96 -3.69 13.19 -76.36
N SER A 97 -2.57 13.41 -77.07
CA SER A 97 -2.02 12.44 -78.01
C SER A 97 -1.63 11.13 -77.34
N ALA A 98 -1.11 11.20 -76.10
CA ALA A 98 -0.80 10.03 -75.27
C ALA A 98 -2.03 9.39 -74.58
N LYS A 99 -3.24 9.95 -74.75
CA LYS A 99 -4.49 9.48 -74.13
C LYS A 99 -4.40 9.29 -72.61
N LYS A 100 -3.72 10.21 -71.91
CA LYS A 100 -3.52 10.16 -70.46
C LYS A 100 -4.64 10.85 -69.69
N GLY A 101 -5.02 10.28 -68.55
CA GLY A 101 -5.90 10.94 -67.57
C GLY A 101 -7.26 11.34 -68.15
N LEU A 102 -7.59 12.63 -68.03
CA LEU A 102 -8.78 13.27 -68.59
C LEU A 102 -8.98 13.01 -70.10
N TRP A 103 -7.90 12.68 -70.82
CA TRP A 103 -7.89 12.43 -72.27
C TRP A 103 -7.91 10.93 -72.63
N SER A 104 -8.04 10.04 -71.65
CA SER A 104 -8.16 8.59 -71.88
C SER A 104 -9.55 8.20 -72.41
N GLU A 105 -9.64 7.04 -73.07
CA GLU A 105 -10.91 6.54 -73.59
C GLU A 105 -11.81 6.01 -72.46
N GLY A 106 -12.96 6.66 -72.27
CA GLY A 106 -13.99 6.30 -71.27
C GLY A 106 -14.40 7.46 -70.36
N THR A 107 -15.40 7.25 -69.50
CA THR A 107 -15.92 8.29 -68.58
C THR A 107 -15.06 8.51 -67.33
N GLY A 108 -13.96 7.75 -67.17
CA GLY A 108 -13.12 7.79 -65.97
C GLY A 108 -13.82 7.35 -64.68
N SER A 109 -15.00 6.70 -64.77
CA SER A 109 -15.82 6.32 -63.61
C SER A 109 -15.10 5.40 -62.62
N HIS A 110 -14.19 4.55 -63.09
CA HIS A 110 -13.35 3.69 -62.24
C HIS A 110 -12.38 4.47 -61.33
N THR A 111 -12.11 5.74 -61.61
CA THR A 111 -11.27 6.62 -60.77
C THR A 111 -12.05 7.27 -59.62
N VAL A 112 -13.39 7.16 -59.65
CA VAL A 112 -14.26 7.68 -58.60
C VAL A 112 -14.32 6.65 -57.48
N ARG A 113 -13.68 6.99 -56.35
CA ARG A 113 -13.74 6.16 -55.14
C ARG A 113 -15.17 6.07 -54.62
N ASP A 114 -15.59 4.87 -54.24
CA ASP A 114 -16.72 4.69 -53.34
C ASP A 114 -16.24 4.89 -51.90
N LEU A 115 -16.61 6.01 -51.27
CA LEU A 115 -16.18 6.30 -49.90
C LEU A 115 -17.21 5.72 -48.94
N LYS A 116 -16.77 4.74 -48.14
CA LYS A 116 -17.61 4.08 -47.15
C LYS A 116 -17.47 4.82 -45.81
N TYR A 117 -18.51 5.55 -45.43
CA TYR A 117 -18.54 6.39 -44.22
C TYR A 117 -19.10 5.68 -42.99
N SER A 118 -19.88 4.63 -43.19
CA SER A 118 -20.49 3.83 -42.13
C SER A 118 -19.90 2.43 -42.11
N LEU A 119 -19.59 1.97 -40.91
CA LEU A 119 -19.30 0.56 -40.61
C LEU A 119 -20.50 0.03 -39.84
N GLU A 120 -21.20 -0.98 -40.38
CA GLU A 120 -22.36 -1.58 -39.72
C GLU A 120 -21.99 -2.18 -38.36
N ASN A 121 -20.83 -2.85 -38.29
CA ASN A 121 -20.30 -3.38 -37.04
C ASN A 121 -18.79 -3.11 -36.90
N PRO A 122 -18.40 -1.99 -36.26
CA PRO A 122 -17.00 -1.62 -36.08
C PRO A 122 -16.17 -2.67 -35.32
N ARG A 123 -16.78 -3.41 -34.37
CA ARG A 123 -16.07 -4.46 -33.62
C ARG A 123 -15.66 -5.61 -34.52
N HIS A 124 -16.63 -6.17 -35.26
CA HIS A 124 -16.35 -7.27 -36.18
C HIS A 124 -15.34 -6.87 -37.26
N PHE A 125 -15.40 -5.62 -37.75
CA PHE A 125 -14.42 -5.10 -38.69
C PHE A 125 -13.00 -5.09 -38.12
N VAL A 126 -12.82 -4.57 -36.89
CA VAL A 126 -11.51 -4.58 -36.22
C VAL A 126 -11.00 -5.99 -35.98
N ASP A 127 -11.87 -6.88 -35.49
CA ASP A 127 -11.53 -8.28 -35.20
C ASP A 127 -11.11 -9.02 -36.48
N SER A 128 -11.80 -8.77 -37.60
CA SER A 128 -11.49 -9.39 -38.90
C SER A 128 -10.11 -9.04 -39.44
N LEU A 129 -9.54 -7.90 -39.04
CA LEU A 129 -8.21 -7.44 -39.47
C LEU A 129 -7.08 -8.07 -38.65
N HIS A 130 -7.39 -8.79 -37.56
CA HIS A 130 -6.43 -9.54 -36.75
C HIS A 130 -5.17 -8.74 -36.36
N GLN A 131 -5.32 -7.45 -36.04
CA GLN A 131 -4.22 -6.54 -35.68
C GLN A 131 -3.12 -6.41 -36.75
N LYS A 132 -3.44 -6.71 -38.01
CA LYS A 132 -2.49 -6.51 -39.11
C LYS A 132 -2.41 -5.01 -39.47
N PRO A 133 -1.22 -4.49 -39.82
CA PRO A 133 -1.09 -3.13 -40.31
C PRO A 133 -1.86 -2.95 -41.62
N VAL A 134 -2.74 -1.96 -41.66
CA VAL A 134 -3.51 -1.57 -42.85
C VAL A 134 -2.98 -0.25 -43.38
N ASN A 135 -2.71 -0.17 -44.68
CA ASN A 135 -2.28 1.09 -45.30
C ASN A 135 -3.43 2.10 -45.25
N ALA A 136 -3.12 3.33 -44.86
CA ALA A 136 -4.12 4.38 -44.73
C ALA A 136 -3.54 5.77 -45.02
N ILE A 137 -4.43 6.71 -45.35
CA ILE A 137 -4.09 8.13 -45.52
C ILE A 137 -4.84 8.91 -44.45
N ILE A 138 -4.15 9.77 -43.70
CA ILE A 138 -4.81 10.64 -42.72
C ILE A 138 -5.47 11.81 -43.45
N GLU A 139 -6.79 11.85 -43.43
CA GLU A 139 -7.59 12.87 -44.13
C GLU A 139 -7.84 14.10 -43.26
N HIS A 140 -7.98 13.92 -41.95
CA HIS A 140 -8.25 15.01 -41.02
C HIS A 140 -7.78 14.66 -39.61
N VAL A 141 -7.28 15.64 -38.86
CA VAL A 141 -6.92 15.49 -37.45
C VAL A 141 -7.94 16.28 -36.63
N ARG A 142 -8.69 15.61 -35.75
CA ARG A 142 -9.68 16.27 -34.90
C ARG A 142 -8.99 16.94 -33.71
N ASP A 143 -8.21 16.17 -32.98
CA ASP A 143 -7.36 16.56 -31.86
C ASP A 143 -6.04 15.76 -31.90
N GLY A 144 -5.15 15.97 -30.93
CA GLY A 144 -3.85 15.28 -30.91
C GLY A 144 -3.93 13.74 -30.87
N SER A 145 -5.04 13.18 -30.38
CA SER A 145 -5.23 11.72 -30.23
C SER A 145 -6.29 11.12 -31.16
N VAL A 146 -7.07 11.92 -31.87
CA VAL A 146 -8.18 11.46 -32.71
C VAL A 146 -7.99 11.95 -34.14
N VAL A 147 -7.89 10.99 -35.06
CA VAL A 147 -7.73 11.25 -36.50
C VAL A 147 -8.83 10.58 -37.31
N ARG A 148 -9.10 11.12 -38.49
CA ARG A 148 -9.86 10.43 -39.54
C ARG A 148 -8.89 9.88 -40.57
N ALA A 149 -8.93 8.58 -40.73
CA ALA A 149 -8.08 7.84 -41.65
C ALA A 149 -8.92 7.19 -42.74
N LEU A 150 -8.41 7.25 -43.96
CA LEU A 150 -8.94 6.52 -45.10
C LEU A 150 -8.16 5.21 -45.24
N LEU A 151 -8.79 4.08 -44.95
CA LEU A 151 -8.19 2.75 -45.06
C LEU A 151 -8.14 2.31 -46.53
N LEU A 152 -7.02 1.74 -46.94
CA LEU A 152 -6.77 1.21 -48.28
C LEU A 152 -6.69 -0.33 -48.24
N PRO A 153 -7.15 -1.04 -49.28
CA PRO A 153 -7.64 -0.52 -50.57
C PRO A 153 -9.13 -0.15 -50.60
N ASP A 154 -9.93 -0.55 -49.62
CA ASP A 154 -11.40 -0.50 -49.69
C ASP A 154 -12.05 0.88 -49.45
N TYR A 155 -11.24 1.92 -49.22
CA TYR A 155 -11.66 3.32 -49.04
C TYR A 155 -12.68 3.56 -47.91
N TYR A 156 -12.55 2.83 -46.79
CA TYR A 156 -13.30 3.11 -45.56
C TYR A 156 -12.76 4.36 -44.87
N LEU A 157 -13.63 5.35 -44.64
CA LEU A 157 -13.29 6.53 -43.85
C LEU A 157 -13.67 6.31 -42.39
N VAL A 158 -12.68 6.04 -41.56
CA VAL A 158 -12.88 5.69 -40.14
C VAL A 158 -12.29 6.76 -39.22
N THR A 159 -12.90 6.94 -38.05
CA THR A 159 -12.33 7.76 -36.99
C THR A 159 -11.54 6.84 -36.05
N VAL A 160 -10.23 7.06 -35.97
CA VAL A 160 -9.31 6.28 -35.15
C VAL A 160 -8.84 7.14 -33.98
N MET A 161 -9.00 6.62 -32.78
CA MET A 161 -8.44 7.17 -31.56
C MET A 161 -7.15 6.41 -31.23
N LEU A 162 -6.08 7.15 -30.93
CA LEU A 162 -4.79 6.60 -30.56
C LEU A 162 -4.91 5.78 -29.28
N SER A 163 -4.53 4.51 -29.37
CA SER A 163 -4.50 3.57 -28.24
C SER A 163 -3.45 3.97 -27.19
N GLY A 164 -3.77 3.76 -25.92
CA GLY A 164 -2.87 3.96 -24.79
C GLY A 164 -2.73 5.40 -24.28
N ILE A 165 -3.26 6.41 -24.99
CA ILE A 165 -3.08 7.82 -24.63
C ILE A 165 -4.36 8.63 -24.68
N LYS A 166 -4.33 9.79 -24.01
CA LYS A 166 -5.34 10.85 -24.16
C LYS A 166 -4.64 12.20 -24.26
N CYS A 167 -5.01 12.97 -25.28
CA CYS A 167 -4.58 14.36 -25.43
C CYS A 167 -5.63 15.32 -24.86
N PRO A 168 -5.24 16.56 -24.52
CA PRO A 168 -6.16 17.66 -24.30
C PRO A 168 -7.10 17.82 -25.50
N THR A 169 -8.37 18.05 -25.21
CA THR A 169 -9.46 18.08 -26.21
C THR A 169 -10.02 19.48 -26.38
N PHE A 170 -10.85 19.67 -27.40
CA PHE A 170 -11.61 20.90 -27.59
C PHE A 170 -12.98 20.73 -26.94
N LYS A 171 -13.27 21.53 -25.90
CA LYS A 171 -14.59 21.52 -25.26
C LYS A 171 -15.57 22.33 -26.11
N ARG A 172 -16.78 21.80 -26.29
CA ARG A 172 -17.88 22.54 -26.92
C ARG A 172 -18.70 23.26 -25.86
N GLU A 173 -18.62 24.58 -25.85
CA GLU A 173 -19.49 25.44 -25.03
C GLU A 173 -20.34 26.32 -25.95
N ALA A 174 -21.66 26.15 -25.86
CA ALA A 174 -22.77 26.95 -26.41
C ALA A 174 -22.79 27.38 -27.90
N ASP A 175 -21.66 27.49 -28.60
CA ASP A 175 -21.47 27.58 -30.05
C ASP A 175 -19.98 27.76 -30.46
N ALA A 176 -19.03 27.72 -29.49
CA ALA A 176 -17.59 27.84 -29.74
C ALA A 176 -16.81 26.60 -29.24
N GLU A 177 -15.80 26.18 -30.00
CA GLU A 177 -14.82 25.19 -29.56
C GLU A 177 -13.73 25.90 -28.75
N VAL A 178 -13.71 25.69 -27.44
CA VAL A 178 -12.66 26.21 -26.56
C VAL A 178 -11.59 25.13 -26.38
N PRO A 179 -10.34 25.37 -26.82
CA PRO A 179 -9.25 24.40 -26.63
C PRO A 179 -8.88 24.30 -25.15
N GLU A 180 -8.74 23.07 -24.63
CA GLU A 180 -8.04 22.85 -23.37
C GLU A 180 -6.57 23.33 -23.47
N PRO A 181 -5.90 23.64 -22.34
CA PRO A 181 -4.49 23.99 -22.36
C PRO A 181 -3.65 23.00 -23.17
N PHE A 182 -2.82 23.50 -24.09
CA PHE A 182 -2.00 22.72 -25.02
C PHE A 182 -2.76 21.87 -26.07
N ALA A 183 -4.09 21.93 -26.16
CA ALA A 183 -4.87 21.17 -27.15
C ALA A 183 -4.59 21.61 -28.60
N ALA A 184 -4.51 22.92 -28.84
CA ALA A 184 -4.20 23.48 -30.16
C ALA A 184 -2.78 23.08 -30.63
N GLU A 185 -1.81 23.13 -29.72
CA GLU A 185 -0.43 22.71 -30.01
C GLU A 185 -0.34 21.19 -30.26
N ALA A 186 -1.03 20.37 -29.46
CA ALA A 186 -1.07 18.92 -29.64
C ALA A 186 -1.70 18.52 -30.98
N LYS A 187 -2.77 19.23 -31.39
CA LYS A 187 -3.39 19.07 -32.71
C LYS A 187 -2.42 19.43 -33.82
N PHE A 188 -1.79 20.61 -33.75
CA PHE A 188 -0.81 21.05 -34.74
C PHE A 188 0.40 20.09 -34.84
N PHE A 189 0.85 19.55 -33.70
CA PHE A 189 1.94 18.58 -33.65
C PHE A 189 1.63 17.31 -34.44
N THR A 190 0.38 16.85 -34.35
CA THR A 190 -0.13 15.67 -35.06
C THR A 190 -0.39 15.98 -36.54
N GLU A 191 -0.97 17.15 -36.83
CA GLU A 191 -1.24 17.63 -38.20
C GLU A 191 0.04 17.76 -39.02
N SER A 192 1.03 18.49 -38.52
CA SER A 192 2.32 18.69 -39.19
C SER A 192 3.07 17.38 -39.47
N ARG A 193 2.77 16.31 -38.71
CA ARG A 193 3.42 15.00 -38.81
C ARG A 193 2.65 13.97 -39.62
N LEU A 194 1.32 14.00 -39.64
CA LEU A 194 0.53 12.91 -40.21
C LEU A 194 -0.45 13.35 -41.29
N LEU A 195 -0.89 14.61 -41.31
CA LEU A 195 -1.94 15.06 -42.22
C LEU A 195 -1.54 14.80 -43.68
N GLN A 196 -2.40 14.10 -44.42
CA GLN A 196 -2.22 13.72 -45.83
C GLN A 196 -0.96 12.88 -46.12
N ARG A 197 -0.37 12.24 -45.10
CA ARG A 197 0.72 11.28 -45.30
C ARG A 197 0.21 9.85 -45.38
N ASP A 198 0.98 9.01 -46.08
CA ASP A 198 0.79 7.57 -46.09
C ASP A 198 1.28 6.99 -44.76
N VAL A 199 0.40 6.27 -44.08
CA VAL A 199 0.67 5.65 -42.79
C VAL A 199 0.17 4.21 -42.80
N GLN A 200 0.65 3.42 -41.85
CA GLN A 200 0.06 2.13 -41.54
C GLN A 200 -0.66 2.21 -40.21
N ILE A 201 -1.90 1.75 -40.16
CA ILE A 201 -2.70 1.77 -38.94
C ILE A 201 -2.96 0.33 -38.50
N VAL A 202 -2.66 0.05 -37.24
CA VAL A 202 -3.06 -1.19 -36.58
C VAL A 202 -4.32 -0.91 -35.78
N LEU A 203 -5.43 -1.56 -36.14
CA LEU A 203 -6.67 -1.47 -35.38
C LEU A 203 -6.66 -2.55 -34.30
N GLU A 204 -6.81 -2.15 -33.04
CA GLU A 204 -6.60 -3.03 -31.88
C GLU A 204 -7.91 -3.37 -31.17
N SER A 205 -8.81 -2.40 -31.02
CA SER A 205 -10.08 -2.60 -30.32
C SER A 205 -11.13 -1.58 -30.75
N CYS A 206 -12.37 -1.78 -30.30
CA CYS A 206 -13.45 -0.82 -30.48
C CYS A 206 -14.24 -0.63 -29.18
N HIS A 207 -14.26 0.61 -28.68
CA HIS A 207 -14.96 1.01 -27.47
C HIS A 207 -16.00 2.09 -27.78
N ASN A 208 -17.28 1.83 -27.47
CA ASN A 208 -18.41 2.74 -27.74
C ASN A 208 -18.42 3.27 -29.19
N GLN A 209 -18.28 2.37 -30.17
CA GLN A 209 -18.15 2.67 -31.61
C GLN A 209 -16.90 3.45 -32.03
N ASN A 210 -16.06 3.89 -31.09
CA ASN A 210 -14.76 4.48 -31.40
C ASN A 210 -13.73 3.38 -31.63
N ILE A 211 -13.03 3.45 -32.76
CA ILE A 211 -11.99 2.49 -33.08
C ILE A 211 -10.68 2.95 -32.44
N LEU A 212 -10.05 2.07 -31.67
CA LEU A 212 -8.73 2.27 -31.09
C LEU A 212 -7.69 1.68 -32.02
N GLY A 213 -6.62 2.44 -32.27
CA GLY A 213 -5.52 1.95 -33.07
C GLY A 213 -4.23 2.72 -32.91
N THR A 214 -3.15 2.10 -33.36
CA THR A 214 -1.81 2.71 -33.40
C THR A 214 -1.48 3.13 -34.83
N ILE A 215 -1.02 4.37 -35.00
CA ILE A 215 -0.55 4.89 -36.29
C ILE A 215 0.97 4.73 -36.36
N LEU A 216 1.42 4.00 -37.37
CA LEU A 216 2.81 3.75 -37.69
C LEU A 216 3.20 4.60 -38.90
N HIS A 217 4.16 5.49 -38.69
CA HIS A 217 4.80 6.27 -39.73
C HIS A 217 6.27 5.85 -39.84
N PRO A 218 6.89 5.88 -41.03
CA PRO A 218 8.31 5.51 -41.20
C PRO A 218 9.26 6.25 -40.25
N ASN A 219 8.93 7.48 -39.90
CA ASN A 219 9.74 8.33 -39.01
C ASN A 219 9.47 8.11 -37.50
N GLY A 220 8.61 7.17 -37.13
CA GLY A 220 8.35 6.81 -35.72
C GLY A 220 6.87 6.72 -35.34
N ASN A 221 6.62 6.31 -34.09
CA ASN A 221 5.29 6.18 -33.52
C ASN A 221 4.81 7.51 -32.94
N ILE A 222 3.73 8.06 -33.49
CA ILE A 222 3.17 9.34 -33.04
C ILE A 222 2.72 9.30 -31.58
N THR A 223 2.20 8.16 -31.11
CA THR A 223 1.68 7.98 -29.75
C THR A 223 2.79 8.17 -28.72
N GLU A 224 3.97 7.62 -28.99
CA GLU A 224 5.16 7.77 -28.13
C GLU A 224 5.68 9.21 -28.17
N LEU A 225 5.72 9.83 -29.35
CA LEU A 225 6.17 11.21 -29.51
C LEU A 225 5.27 12.20 -28.76
N LEU A 226 3.95 12.05 -28.84
CA LEU A 226 2.99 12.89 -28.12
C LEU A 226 3.18 12.82 -26.60
N LEU A 227 3.47 11.65 -26.06
CA LEU A 227 3.77 11.47 -24.64
C LEU A 227 5.11 12.08 -24.25
N LYS A 228 6.16 11.81 -25.03
CA LYS A 228 7.52 12.30 -24.77
C LYS A 228 7.60 13.82 -24.74
N GLU A 229 6.82 14.44 -25.61
CA GLU A 229 6.65 15.87 -25.71
C GLU A 229 5.66 16.41 -24.64
N GLY A 230 4.97 15.57 -23.86
CA GLY A 230 4.05 16.04 -22.82
C GLY A 230 2.75 16.63 -23.36
N PHE A 231 2.34 16.29 -24.58
CA PHE A 231 1.03 16.64 -25.14
C PHE A 231 -0.06 15.63 -24.77
N ALA A 232 0.32 14.48 -24.21
CA ALA A 232 -0.61 13.43 -23.85
C ALA A 232 -0.25 12.80 -22.50
N ARG A 233 -1.22 12.10 -21.94
CA ARG A 233 -1.05 11.22 -20.76
C ARG A 233 -1.44 9.79 -21.10
N CYS A 234 -0.86 8.83 -20.41
CA CYS A 234 -1.19 7.42 -20.54
C CYS A 234 -2.56 7.10 -19.92
N VAL A 235 -3.32 6.23 -20.57
CA VAL A 235 -4.66 5.84 -20.11
C VAL A 235 -4.76 4.33 -19.94
N ASP A 236 -4.99 3.88 -18.71
CA ASP A 236 -4.85 2.46 -18.33
C ASP A 236 -5.82 1.53 -19.06
N TRP A 237 -7.07 1.94 -19.30
CA TRP A 237 -8.04 1.07 -19.97
C TRP A 237 -7.71 0.87 -21.47
N SER A 238 -7.08 1.85 -22.11
CA SER A 238 -6.69 1.77 -23.53
C SER A 238 -5.26 1.27 -23.72
N ILE A 239 -4.39 1.37 -22.70
CA ILE A 239 -3.03 0.82 -22.74
C ILE A 239 -3.05 -0.71 -22.69
N ALA A 240 -4.08 -1.30 -22.06
CA ALA A 240 -4.24 -2.75 -21.97
C ALA A 240 -4.44 -3.43 -23.33
N VAL A 241 -4.94 -2.70 -24.34
CA VAL A 241 -5.13 -3.20 -25.71
C VAL A 241 -3.99 -2.81 -26.65
N TYR A 242 -3.00 -2.04 -26.17
CA TYR A 242 -1.89 -1.54 -26.96
C TYR A 242 -0.84 -2.63 -27.21
N THR A 243 -0.57 -2.89 -28.49
CA THR A 243 0.24 -4.04 -28.94
C THR A 243 1.72 -3.72 -29.14
N ARG A 244 2.11 -2.43 -29.12
CA ARG A 244 3.48 -1.99 -29.48
C ARG A 244 4.43 -1.76 -28.28
N GLY A 245 4.02 -2.23 -27.09
CA GLY A 245 4.81 -2.19 -25.86
C GLY A 245 4.45 -1.02 -24.95
N ALA A 246 3.60 -1.27 -23.95
CA ALA A 246 3.12 -0.28 -22.99
C ALA A 246 4.26 0.42 -22.22
N ASP A 247 5.37 -0.30 -21.97
CA ASP A 247 6.53 0.23 -21.26
C ASP A 247 7.14 1.46 -21.93
N LYS A 248 7.12 1.51 -23.26
CA LYS A 248 7.62 2.66 -24.03
C LYS A 248 6.76 3.90 -23.80
N LEU A 249 5.44 3.73 -23.76
CA LEU A 249 4.50 4.82 -23.50
C LEU A 249 4.69 5.34 -22.06
N ARG A 250 4.77 4.45 -21.08
CA ARG A 250 5.03 4.82 -19.68
C ARG A 250 6.38 5.52 -19.51
N ALA A 251 7.43 5.04 -20.20
CA ALA A 251 8.74 5.67 -20.18
C ALA A 251 8.69 7.09 -20.79
N ALA A 252 7.98 7.27 -21.91
CA ALA A 252 7.80 8.57 -22.53
C ALA A 252 7.02 9.55 -21.64
N GLU A 253 5.97 9.08 -20.95
CA GLU A 253 5.24 9.89 -19.96
C GLU A 253 6.12 10.28 -18.76
N ARG A 254 6.90 9.35 -18.22
CA ARG A 254 7.85 9.64 -17.12
C ARG A 254 8.84 10.72 -17.52
N PHE A 255 9.40 10.62 -18.73
CA PHE A 255 10.33 11.61 -19.26
C PHE A 255 9.70 13.01 -19.34
N ALA A 256 8.44 13.11 -19.77
CA ALA A 256 7.72 14.38 -19.82
C ALA A 256 7.39 14.93 -18.42
N LYS A 257 7.05 14.07 -17.46
CA LYS A 257 6.82 14.41 -16.05
C LYS A 257 8.08 14.94 -15.36
N GLU A 258 9.21 14.25 -15.54
CA GLU A 258 10.52 14.64 -14.96
C GLU A 258 10.98 16.02 -15.45
N ARG A 259 10.69 16.33 -16.72
CA ARG A 259 11.02 17.60 -17.35
C ARG A 259 9.92 18.67 -17.23
N LYS A 260 8.80 18.36 -16.57
CA LYS A 260 7.64 19.25 -16.40
C LYS A 260 7.17 19.88 -17.72
N LEU A 261 7.05 19.07 -18.78
CA LEU A 261 6.70 19.55 -20.11
C LEU A 261 5.18 19.73 -20.27
N ARG A 262 4.76 20.89 -20.82
CA ARG A 262 3.36 21.23 -21.21
C ARG A 262 2.32 20.84 -20.16
N ILE A 263 1.56 19.76 -20.38
CA ILE A 263 0.50 19.35 -19.44
C ILE A 263 1.04 19.00 -18.05
N TRP A 264 2.35 18.72 -17.94
CA TRP A 264 3.05 18.40 -16.71
C TRP A 264 3.79 19.59 -16.07
N ARG A 265 3.59 20.83 -16.55
CA ARG A 265 4.30 22.01 -16.03
C ARG A 265 4.14 22.20 -14.50
N ASP A 266 2.95 21.89 -14.00
CA ASP A 266 2.57 22.03 -12.59
C ASP A 266 2.66 20.69 -11.83
N TYR A 267 3.29 19.67 -12.43
CA TYR A 267 3.37 18.34 -11.84
C TYR A 267 4.26 18.32 -10.59
N VAL A 268 3.69 17.80 -9.50
CA VAL A 268 4.40 17.51 -8.25
C VAL A 268 4.30 16.01 -8.01
N ALA A 269 5.46 15.34 -7.96
CA ALA A 269 5.48 13.91 -7.69
C ALA A 269 4.94 13.65 -6.27
N PRO A 270 4.16 12.58 -6.04
CA PRO A 270 3.67 12.20 -4.71
C PRO A 270 4.77 11.97 -3.66
N THR A 271 6.01 11.78 -4.13
CA THR A 271 7.22 11.59 -3.31
C THR A 271 8.16 12.79 -3.32
N ALA A 272 7.75 13.94 -3.87
CA ALA A 272 8.62 15.11 -4.07
C ALA A 272 9.22 15.67 -2.77
N ASN A 273 8.54 15.49 -1.64
CA ASN A 273 8.98 15.98 -0.33
C ASN A 273 9.75 14.93 0.49
N LEU A 274 10.04 13.75 -0.08
CA LEU A 274 10.78 12.69 0.61
C LEU A 274 12.25 12.72 0.21
N ASP A 275 13.12 12.66 1.21
CA ASP A 275 14.55 12.45 1.00
C ASP A 275 14.79 11.12 0.27
N GLN A 276 15.86 11.05 -0.53
CA GLN A 276 16.17 9.85 -1.31
C GLN A 276 16.43 8.62 -0.43
N LYS A 277 16.96 8.82 0.79
CA LYS A 277 17.15 7.79 1.83
C LYS A 277 15.83 7.21 2.36
N ASP A 278 14.76 8.01 2.36
CA ASP A 278 13.42 7.61 2.83
C ASP A 278 12.55 7.11 1.66
N LYS A 279 12.93 7.44 0.41
CA LYS A 279 12.28 6.93 -0.79
C LYS A 279 12.62 5.47 -1.05
N GLN A 280 13.88 5.07 -0.87
CA GLN A 280 14.32 3.69 -1.06
C GLN A 280 15.28 3.26 0.04
N PHE A 281 14.94 2.18 0.74
CA PHE A 281 15.78 1.64 1.80
C PHE A 281 15.59 0.13 1.97
N VAL A 282 16.58 -0.49 2.60
CA VAL A 282 16.54 -1.91 2.99
C VAL A 282 16.18 -1.99 4.47
N ALA A 283 15.20 -2.81 4.81
CA ALA A 283 14.75 -2.97 6.19
C ALA A 283 14.45 -4.43 6.52
N LYS A 284 14.56 -4.82 7.80
CA LYS A 284 14.24 -6.17 8.28
C LYS A 284 12.77 -6.23 8.68
N VAL A 285 12.03 -7.22 8.19
CA VAL A 285 10.60 -7.38 8.54
C VAL A 285 10.47 -7.98 9.94
N MET A 286 9.77 -7.26 10.81
CA MET A 286 9.56 -7.61 12.22
C MET A 286 8.18 -8.20 12.48
N GLN A 287 7.16 -7.70 11.78
CA GLN A 287 5.78 -8.13 11.96
C GLN A 287 5.00 -7.99 10.67
N VAL A 288 4.06 -8.91 10.44
CA VAL A 288 3.07 -8.81 9.37
C VAL A 288 1.73 -8.42 9.99
N LEU A 289 1.17 -7.31 9.52
CA LEU A 289 -0.12 -6.78 9.94
C LEU A 289 -1.17 -7.15 8.88
N ASN A 290 -2.05 -8.10 9.20
CA ASN A 290 -3.08 -8.61 8.30
C ASN A 290 -2.48 -9.05 6.94
N ALA A 291 -2.96 -8.47 5.84
CA ALA A 291 -2.62 -8.87 4.47
C ALA A 291 -2.06 -7.72 3.61
N ASP A 292 -2.01 -6.50 4.12
CA ASP A 292 -1.60 -5.31 3.36
C ASP A 292 -0.52 -4.46 4.04
N ALA A 293 -0.10 -4.79 5.27
CA ALA A 293 0.89 -4.02 6.00
C ALA A 293 1.96 -4.88 6.66
N ILE A 294 3.16 -4.33 6.78
CA ILE A 294 4.30 -4.92 7.48
C ILE A 294 4.99 -3.87 8.35
N VAL A 295 5.50 -4.29 9.50
CA VAL A 295 6.37 -3.47 10.33
C VAL A 295 7.81 -3.86 10.03
N VAL A 296 8.63 -2.86 9.71
CA VAL A 296 10.03 -3.06 9.36
C VAL A 296 10.92 -2.28 10.33
N LYS A 297 12.08 -2.86 10.67
CA LYS A 297 13.15 -2.23 11.44
C LYS A 297 14.20 -1.69 10.46
N LEU A 298 14.43 -0.39 10.52
CA LEU A 298 15.46 0.31 9.76
C LEU A 298 16.84 0.04 10.36
N ASN A 299 17.89 0.34 9.59
CA ASN A 299 19.27 0.25 10.09
C ASN A 299 19.56 1.26 11.22
N SER A 300 18.78 2.35 11.31
CA SER A 300 18.84 3.30 12.44
C SER A 300 18.33 2.72 13.76
N GLY A 301 17.63 1.58 13.72
CA GLY A 301 16.93 1.01 14.87
C GLY A 301 15.45 1.38 14.94
N ASP A 302 15.00 2.34 14.14
CA ASP A 302 13.61 2.79 14.12
C ASP A 302 12.68 1.78 13.47
N TYR A 303 11.42 1.77 13.92
CA TYR A 303 10.35 0.94 13.37
C TYR A 303 9.42 1.78 12.50
N LYS A 304 9.15 1.31 11.27
CA LYS A 304 8.16 1.94 10.38
C LYS A 304 7.12 0.92 9.93
N THR A 305 5.86 1.36 9.84
CA THR A 305 4.77 0.55 9.28
C THR A 305 4.61 0.89 7.80
N ILE A 306 4.80 -0.11 6.95
CA ILE A 306 4.74 0.01 5.50
C ILE A 306 3.51 -0.72 4.99
N HIS A 307 2.69 -0.03 4.21
CA HIS A 307 1.56 -0.62 3.51
C HIS A 307 1.94 -0.94 2.07
N LEU A 308 1.44 -2.06 1.54
CA LEU A 308 1.65 -2.44 0.16
C LEU A 308 0.86 -1.51 -0.78
N SER A 309 1.56 -0.88 -1.71
CA SER A 309 1.00 0.10 -2.66
C SER A 309 -0.03 -0.53 -3.60
N SER A 310 -1.12 0.20 -3.89
CA SER A 310 -2.12 -0.13 -4.92
C SER A 310 -2.81 -1.50 -4.81
N ILE A 311 -2.79 -2.14 -3.65
CA ILE A 311 -3.57 -3.34 -3.37
C ILE A 311 -4.55 -3.11 -2.22
N ARG A 312 -5.60 -3.92 -2.16
CA ARG A 312 -6.50 -4.01 -1.02
C ARG A 312 -6.47 -5.41 -0.44
N PRO A 313 -6.40 -5.54 0.89
CA PRO A 313 -6.57 -6.83 1.54
C PRO A 313 -8.01 -7.32 1.36
N PRO A 314 -8.27 -8.63 1.54
CA PRO A 314 -9.62 -9.16 1.61
C PRO A 314 -10.46 -8.41 2.65
N ARG A 315 -11.74 -8.14 2.34
CA ARG A 315 -12.70 -7.51 3.25
C ARG A 315 -14.03 -8.25 3.15
N LEU A 316 -14.82 -8.18 4.21
CA LEU A 316 -16.22 -8.58 4.16
C LEU A 316 -16.98 -7.49 3.40
N GLU A 317 -17.53 -7.81 2.24
CA GLU A 317 -18.46 -6.93 1.52
C GLU A 317 -19.89 -7.20 2.01
N GLY A 318 -20.59 -6.16 2.46
CA GLY A 318 -21.99 -6.23 2.88
C GLY A 318 -22.16 -6.33 4.39
N ASP A 319 -22.75 -5.28 4.95
CA ASP A 319 -23.25 -5.21 6.33
C ASP A 319 -24.48 -6.13 6.46
N SER A 320 -24.27 -7.44 6.57
CA SER A 320 -25.32 -8.35 7.00
C SER A 320 -25.48 -8.17 8.50
N ALA A 321 -26.38 -7.27 8.88
CA ALA A 321 -26.75 -6.90 10.24
C ALA A 321 -27.26 -8.05 11.13
N GLN A 322 -27.15 -9.32 10.70
CA GLN A 322 -27.63 -10.50 11.39
C GLN A 322 -26.65 -11.08 12.43
N ASP A 323 -25.35 -10.74 12.39
CA ASP A 323 -24.33 -11.32 13.27
C ASP A 323 -23.70 -10.31 14.25
N LYS A 324 -24.44 -9.27 14.64
CA LYS A 324 -23.97 -8.21 15.56
C LYS A 324 -23.56 -8.69 16.96
N ASN A 325 -23.82 -9.96 17.31
CA ASN A 325 -23.48 -10.55 18.61
C ASN A 325 -22.21 -11.42 18.60
N ARG A 326 -21.60 -11.69 17.43
CA ARG A 326 -20.35 -12.46 17.36
C ARG A 326 -19.16 -11.51 17.35
N LYS A 327 -18.23 -11.70 18.30
CA LYS A 327 -16.97 -10.95 18.38
C LYS A 327 -16.12 -11.25 17.14
N LEU A 328 -16.28 -10.42 16.10
CA LEU A 328 -15.60 -10.57 14.81
C LEU A 328 -14.08 -10.56 15.02
N ARG A 329 -13.40 -11.58 14.50
CA ARG A 329 -11.95 -11.71 14.47
C ARG A 329 -11.49 -11.59 13.02
N PRO A 330 -11.05 -10.40 12.56
CA PRO A 330 -10.74 -10.14 11.16
C PRO A 330 -9.81 -11.17 10.51
N LEU A 331 -8.82 -11.68 11.26
CA LEU A 331 -7.86 -12.66 10.73
C LEU A 331 -8.50 -13.99 10.32
N TYR A 332 -9.54 -14.45 11.02
CA TYR A 332 -10.13 -15.78 10.82
C TYR A 332 -11.51 -15.75 10.17
N ASP A 333 -12.26 -14.67 10.38
CA ASP A 333 -13.64 -14.54 9.86
C ASP A 333 -13.68 -13.90 8.46
N ILE A 334 -12.64 -13.16 8.04
CA ILE A 334 -12.59 -12.60 6.68
C ILE A 334 -12.05 -13.67 5.71
N PRO A 335 -12.80 -13.98 4.62
CA PRO A 335 -12.36 -14.91 3.58
C PRO A 335 -10.93 -14.62 3.08
N TYR A 336 -10.11 -15.66 3.00
CA TYR A 336 -8.73 -15.61 2.48
C TYR A 336 -7.74 -14.71 3.25
N MET A 337 -8.15 -14.08 4.36
CA MET A 337 -7.29 -13.21 5.17
C MET A 337 -6.17 -13.99 5.87
N PHE A 338 -6.51 -15.14 6.45
CA PHE A 338 -5.55 -16.01 7.10
C PHE A 338 -4.47 -16.50 6.12
N GLU A 339 -4.89 -16.94 4.93
CA GLU A 339 -4.01 -17.39 3.85
C GLU A 339 -3.09 -16.26 3.35
N ALA A 340 -3.62 -15.05 3.22
CA ALA A 340 -2.86 -13.87 2.83
C ALA A 340 -1.79 -13.51 3.87
N ARG A 341 -2.15 -13.50 5.16
CA ARG A 341 -1.20 -13.25 6.25
C ARG A 341 -0.14 -14.34 6.34
N GLU A 342 -0.53 -15.61 6.28
CA GLU A 342 0.42 -16.74 6.34
C GLU A 342 1.38 -16.74 5.16
N PHE A 343 0.92 -16.36 3.97
CA PHE A 343 1.78 -16.20 2.80
C PHE A 343 2.85 -15.11 3.04
N LEU A 344 2.45 -13.95 3.54
CA LEU A 344 3.38 -12.87 3.88
C LEU A 344 4.35 -13.29 4.99
N ARG A 345 3.83 -13.90 6.06
CA ARG A 345 4.62 -14.35 7.22
C ARG A 345 5.71 -15.32 6.80
N LYS A 346 5.34 -16.41 6.11
CA LYS A 346 6.30 -17.44 5.65
C LYS A 346 7.35 -16.88 4.70
N LYS A 347 6.98 -15.88 3.89
CA LYS A 347 7.88 -15.31 2.89
C LYS A 347 8.80 -14.23 3.46
N LEU A 348 8.32 -13.41 4.39
CA LEU A 348 8.96 -12.14 4.77
C LEU A 348 9.53 -12.10 6.18
N ILE A 349 8.97 -12.83 7.15
CA ILE A 349 9.32 -12.62 8.56
C ILE A 349 10.82 -12.83 8.80
N GLY A 350 11.45 -11.88 9.50
CA GLY A 350 12.88 -11.91 9.81
C GLY A 350 13.81 -11.62 8.63
N LYS A 351 13.30 -11.49 7.40
CA LYS A 351 14.13 -11.24 6.20
C LYS A 351 14.32 -9.76 5.93
N LYS A 352 15.42 -9.43 5.25
CA LYS A 352 15.67 -8.10 4.71
C LYS A 352 14.93 -7.93 3.38
N VAL A 353 14.17 -6.84 3.26
CA VAL A 353 13.38 -6.50 2.07
C VAL A 353 13.78 -5.13 1.55
N ASN A 354 13.65 -4.94 0.25
CA ASN A 354 13.84 -3.64 -0.39
C ASN A 354 12.49 -2.93 -0.46
N VAL A 355 12.41 -1.76 0.16
CA VAL A 355 11.20 -0.93 0.21
C VAL A 355 11.42 0.30 -0.66
N SER A 356 10.51 0.53 -1.61
CA SER A 356 10.45 1.75 -2.42
C SER A 356 9.12 2.45 -2.17
N VAL A 357 9.14 3.59 -1.50
CA VAL A 357 7.95 4.38 -1.18
C VAL A 357 7.38 5.00 -2.46
N ASP A 358 6.12 4.70 -2.75
CA ASP A 358 5.43 5.17 -3.96
C ASP A 358 4.64 6.44 -3.68
N TYR A 359 3.94 6.49 -2.54
CA TYR A 359 3.16 7.64 -2.10
C TYR A 359 2.83 7.54 -0.61
N ILE A 360 2.56 8.68 0.02
CA ILE A 360 2.06 8.73 1.39
C ILE A 360 0.62 9.23 1.33
N ARG A 361 -0.30 8.44 1.89
CA ARG A 361 -1.67 8.93 2.11
C ARG A 361 -1.70 9.66 3.46
N PRO A 362 -2.00 10.97 3.47
CA PRO A 362 -2.07 11.74 4.71
C PRO A 362 -3.18 11.19 5.60
N ALA A 363 -3.03 11.36 6.91
CA ALA A 363 -4.08 11.02 7.86
C ALA A 363 -5.36 11.79 7.53
N SER A 364 -6.50 11.12 7.57
CA SER A 364 -7.81 11.72 7.32
C SER A 364 -8.73 11.46 8.50
N SER A 365 -9.43 12.50 8.95
CA SER A 365 -10.50 12.40 9.95
C SER A 365 -11.69 11.63 9.40
N ALA A 366 -12.42 10.94 10.28
CA ALA A 366 -13.60 10.17 9.87
C ALA A 366 -14.63 11.12 9.25
N THR A 367 -15.02 10.83 8.01
CA THR A 367 -16.17 11.46 7.33
C THR A 367 -17.30 10.43 7.32
N GLU A 368 -18.57 10.85 7.20
CA GLU A 368 -19.75 9.96 7.18
C GLU A 368 -19.66 8.79 6.18
N THR A 369 -18.85 8.92 5.13
CA THR A 369 -18.65 7.91 4.07
C THR A 369 -17.27 7.22 4.10
N VAL A 370 -16.29 7.74 4.86
CA VAL A 370 -14.91 7.23 4.89
C VAL A 370 -14.39 7.21 6.33
N PRO A 371 -14.07 6.03 6.91
CA PRO A 371 -13.57 5.94 8.28
C PRO A 371 -12.22 6.65 8.44
N ALA A 372 -11.98 7.21 9.62
CA ALA A 372 -10.69 7.83 9.95
C ALA A 372 -9.55 6.85 9.67
N PHE A 373 -8.48 7.32 9.04
CA PHE A 373 -7.28 6.52 8.86
C PHE A 373 -6.04 7.34 9.21
N SER A 374 -5.12 6.68 9.93
CA SER A 374 -3.78 7.21 10.20
C SER A 374 -3.02 7.40 8.89
N GLU A 375 -1.97 8.23 8.92
CA GLU A 375 -1.04 8.36 7.80
C GLU A 375 -0.57 6.96 7.34
N ARG A 376 -0.60 6.71 6.03
CA ARG A 376 -0.19 5.43 5.45
C ARG A 376 0.90 5.63 4.42
N THR A 377 2.11 5.24 4.79
CA THR A 377 3.22 5.07 3.85
C THR A 377 2.95 3.86 2.97
N CYS A 378 2.64 4.11 1.69
CA CYS A 378 2.37 3.06 0.70
C CYS A 378 3.62 2.85 -0.16
N ALA A 379 4.11 1.61 -0.22
CA ALA A 379 5.37 1.29 -0.86
C ALA A 379 5.31 -0.04 -1.62
N THR A 380 6.15 -0.14 -2.64
CA THR A 380 6.49 -1.39 -3.29
C THR A 380 7.54 -2.11 -2.46
N VAL A 381 7.22 -3.33 -2.01
CA VAL A 381 8.12 -4.19 -1.25
C VAL A 381 8.57 -5.33 -2.13
N SER A 382 9.88 -5.52 -2.24
CA SER A 382 10.49 -6.59 -3.05
C SER A 382 11.51 -7.41 -2.26
N ILE A 383 11.57 -8.70 -2.58
CA ILE A 383 12.57 -9.64 -2.02
C ILE A 383 13.06 -10.58 -3.13
N GLY A 384 14.37 -10.65 -3.33
CA GLY A 384 14.97 -11.49 -4.37
C GLY A 384 14.41 -11.22 -5.79
N GLY A 385 14.13 -9.95 -6.10
CA GLY A 385 13.52 -9.54 -7.38
C GLY A 385 12.02 -9.80 -7.50
N ILE A 386 11.36 -10.37 -6.49
CA ILE A 386 9.92 -10.64 -6.53
C ILE A 386 9.17 -9.50 -5.82
N ASN A 387 8.24 -8.86 -6.52
CA ASN A 387 7.29 -7.92 -5.94
C ASN A 387 6.25 -8.65 -5.08
N ILE A 388 6.14 -8.27 -3.81
CA ILE A 388 5.25 -8.93 -2.84
C ILE A 388 3.78 -8.66 -3.13
N ALA A 389 3.45 -7.43 -3.53
CA ALA A 389 2.08 -7.06 -3.89
C ALA A 389 1.62 -7.85 -5.12
N GLU A 390 2.47 -7.97 -6.15
CA GLU A 390 2.20 -8.79 -7.33
C GLU A 390 1.99 -10.27 -6.96
N ALA A 391 2.83 -10.81 -6.08
CA ALA A 391 2.73 -12.20 -5.64
C ALA A 391 1.42 -12.49 -4.89
N LEU A 392 0.94 -11.57 -4.04
CA LEU A 392 -0.35 -11.67 -3.37
C LEU A 392 -1.52 -11.65 -4.37
N VAL A 393 -1.52 -10.66 -5.28
CA VAL A 393 -2.57 -10.48 -6.29
C VAL A 393 -2.63 -11.68 -7.22
N SER A 394 -1.48 -12.21 -7.67
CA SER A 394 -1.43 -13.38 -8.57
C SER A 394 -2.03 -14.67 -7.97
N LYS A 395 -2.10 -14.75 -6.63
CA LYS A 395 -2.73 -15.84 -5.87
C LYS A 395 -4.18 -15.55 -5.52
N GLY A 396 -4.70 -14.36 -5.85
CA GLY A 396 -6.03 -13.91 -5.46
C GLY A 396 -6.17 -13.66 -3.96
N LEU A 397 -5.06 -13.37 -3.26
CA LEU A 397 -5.05 -13.08 -1.82
C LEU A 397 -5.19 -11.57 -1.51
N ALA A 398 -5.22 -10.75 -2.56
CA ALA A 398 -5.46 -9.31 -2.53
C ALA A 398 -6.06 -8.88 -3.88
N THR A 399 -6.77 -7.76 -3.90
CA THR A 399 -7.32 -7.16 -5.13
C THR A 399 -6.60 -5.87 -5.49
N VAL A 400 -6.57 -5.49 -6.77
CA VAL A 400 -5.89 -4.28 -7.21
C VAL A 400 -6.79 -3.07 -7.01
N LEU A 401 -6.24 -2.02 -6.40
CA LEU A 401 -6.94 -0.75 -6.22
C LEU A 401 -7.16 -0.08 -7.58
N ARG A 402 -8.42 0.22 -7.93
CA ARG A 402 -8.73 0.98 -9.15
C ARG A 402 -8.71 2.48 -8.86
N TYR A 403 -7.94 3.22 -9.65
CA TYR A 403 -7.75 4.65 -9.54
C TYR A 403 -8.61 5.42 -10.55
N ARG A 404 -8.96 6.67 -10.23
CA ARG A 404 -9.55 7.61 -11.19
C ARG A 404 -8.47 8.08 -12.18
N GLN A 405 -8.89 8.62 -13.33
CA GLN A 405 -8.00 8.95 -14.45
C GLN A 405 -6.93 10.04 -14.18
N ASP A 406 -6.91 10.62 -12.98
CA ASP A 406 -6.02 11.72 -12.57
C ASP A 406 -5.29 11.44 -11.24
N ASP A 407 -5.38 10.22 -10.70
CA ASP A 407 -4.78 9.88 -9.41
C ASP A 407 -3.39 9.24 -9.60
N ASP A 408 -2.35 10.06 -9.40
CA ASP A 408 -0.95 9.64 -9.48
C ASP A 408 -0.46 8.94 -8.19
N GLN A 409 -1.30 8.79 -7.15
CA GLN A 409 -0.95 8.07 -5.91
C GLN A 409 -1.07 6.55 -6.08
N ARG A 410 -0.28 6.00 -7.01
CA ARG A 410 -0.24 4.58 -7.35
C ARG A 410 1.17 4.01 -7.33
N SER A 411 1.25 2.68 -7.27
CA SER A 411 2.49 1.91 -7.32
C SER A 411 3.24 2.18 -8.62
N ALA A 412 4.58 2.24 -8.55
CA ALA A 412 5.42 2.26 -9.73
C ALA A 412 5.24 1.03 -10.65
N HIS A 413 4.73 -0.09 -10.10
CA HIS A 413 4.53 -1.37 -10.79
C HIS A 413 3.04 -1.69 -11.02
N TYR A 414 2.19 -0.68 -11.14
CA TYR A 414 0.73 -0.87 -11.24
C TYR A 414 0.27 -1.77 -12.40
N ASP A 415 0.93 -1.67 -13.56
CA ASP A 415 0.59 -2.50 -14.73
C ASP A 415 0.88 -3.99 -14.49
N GLU A 416 1.95 -4.32 -13.76
CA GLU A 416 2.27 -5.69 -13.33
C GLU A 416 1.20 -6.24 -12.38
N LEU A 417 0.68 -5.39 -11.47
CA LEU A 417 -0.41 -5.75 -10.56
C LEU A 417 -1.70 -6.07 -11.33
N LEU A 418 -2.07 -5.24 -12.31
CA LEU A 418 -3.24 -5.51 -13.16
C LEU A 418 -3.08 -6.80 -13.96
N ALA A 419 -1.89 -7.05 -14.51
CA ALA A 419 -1.60 -8.31 -15.20
C ALA A 419 -1.70 -9.51 -14.24
N ALA A 420 -1.21 -9.37 -12.99
CA ALA A 420 -1.34 -10.40 -11.97
C ALA A 420 -2.80 -10.67 -11.58
N GLU A 421 -3.63 -9.63 -11.49
CA GLU A 421 -5.07 -9.75 -11.21
C GLU A 421 -5.78 -10.50 -12.34
N ALA A 422 -5.50 -10.13 -13.59
CA ALA A 422 -6.03 -10.84 -14.75
C ALA A 422 -5.65 -12.34 -14.75
N ARG A 423 -4.41 -12.67 -14.35
CA ARG A 423 -3.97 -14.08 -14.18
C ARG A 423 -4.72 -14.78 -13.03
N ALA A 424 -5.00 -14.10 -11.93
CA ALA A 424 -5.72 -14.67 -10.80
C ALA A 424 -7.20 -14.92 -11.13
N ILE A 425 -7.84 -13.99 -11.84
CA ILE A 425 -9.22 -14.10 -12.34
C ILE A 425 -9.32 -15.26 -13.35
N LYS A 426 -8.44 -15.29 -14.36
CA LYS A 426 -8.43 -16.34 -15.39
C LYS A 426 -8.28 -17.75 -14.79
N ASN A 427 -7.47 -17.88 -13.73
CA ASN A 427 -7.22 -19.15 -13.07
C ASN A 427 -8.17 -19.44 -11.89
N GLY A 428 -9.10 -18.55 -11.57
CA GLY A 428 -10.04 -18.70 -10.45
C GLY A 428 -9.36 -18.95 -9.11
N LYS A 429 -8.35 -18.14 -8.75
CA LYS A 429 -7.56 -18.28 -7.51
C LYS A 429 -8.07 -17.35 -6.40
N GLY A 430 -8.01 -17.83 -5.16
CA GLY A 430 -8.30 -17.03 -3.96
C GLY A 430 -9.69 -16.38 -4.01
N LEU A 431 -9.74 -15.06 -3.84
CA LEU A 431 -10.96 -14.24 -3.93
C LEU A 431 -11.68 -14.34 -5.28
N HIS A 432 -11.00 -14.73 -6.35
CA HIS A 432 -11.61 -14.93 -7.67
C HIS A 432 -12.02 -16.40 -7.91
N SER A 433 -11.84 -17.27 -6.92
CA SER A 433 -12.30 -18.65 -7.00
C SER A 433 -13.80 -18.74 -6.83
N LYS A 434 -14.44 -19.59 -7.64
CA LYS A 434 -15.84 -20.00 -7.44
C LYS A 434 -15.99 -21.18 -6.48
N LYS A 435 -14.87 -21.66 -5.91
CA LYS A 435 -14.85 -22.74 -4.92
C LYS A 435 -15.36 -22.24 -3.57
N GLU A 436 -15.79 -23.18 -2.74
CA GLU A 436 -16.21 -22.89 -1.38
C GLU A 436 -15.10 -22.16 -0.61
N VAL A 437 -15.49 -21.12 0.13
CA VAL A 437 -14.56 -20.26 0.86
C VAL A 437 -13.98 -21.03 2.05
N PRO A 438 -12.65 -21.02 2.27
CA PRO A 438 -12.06 -21.62 3.46
C PRO A 438 -12.59 -20.99 4.74
N ILE A 439 -13.14 -21.81 5.65
CA ILE A 439 -13.65 -21.36 6.96
C ILE A 439 -12.65 -21.78 8.05
N HIS A 440 -12.10 -20.81 8.77
CA HIS A 440 -11.17 -21.05 9.87
C HIS A 440 -11.88 -21.02 11.22
N ARG A 441 -12.18 -22.19 11.79
CA ARG A 441 -12.78 -22.32 13.13
C ARG A 441 -11.71 -22.39 14.20
N VAL A 442 -11.24 -21.23 14.66
CA VAL A 442 -10.21 -21.17 15.72
C VAL A 442 -10.83 -21.00 17.10
N ALA A 443 -10.56 -21.92 18.02
CA ALA A 443 -10.96 -21.79 19.42
C ALA A 443 -10.01 -20.85 20.17
N ASP A 444 -10.51 -19.87 20.92
CA ASP A 444 -9.67 -19.04 21.79
C ASP A 444 -9.85 -19.48 23.25
N ILE A 445 -8.81 -20.05 23.83
CA ILE A 445 -8.76 -20.48 25.23
C ILE A 445 -7.83 -19.58 26.06
N SER A 446 -7.39 -18.45 25.49
CA SER A 446 -6.51 -17.49 26.13
C SER A 446 -7.20 -16.81 27.31
N GLY A 447 -6.67 -17.00 28.53
CA GLY A 447 -7.17 -16.36 29.74
C GLY A 447 -8.44 -16.98 30.33
N ASP A 448 -8.90 -18.11 29.81
CA ASP A 448 -10.04 -18.87 30.35
C ASP A 448 -9.52 -20.08 31.14
N THR A 449 -9.51 -19.96 32.47
CA THR A 449 -8.95 -20.98 33.39
C THR A 449 -9.70 -22.31 33.30
N GLN A 450 -11.01 -22.30 33.04
CA GLN A 450 -11.79 -23.54 32.96
C GLN A 450 -11.47 -24.31 31.69
N LYS A 451 -11.43 -23.62 30.54
CA LYS A 451 -11.05 -24.26 29.27
C LYS A 451 -9.58 -24.68 29.25
N ALA A 452 -8.68 -23.88 29.83
CA ALA A 452 -7.27 -24.26 29.94
C ALA A 452 -7.09 -25.60 30.69
N LYS A 453 -7.84 -25.81 31.79
CA LYS A 453 -7.83 -27.09 32.53
C LYS A 453 -8.35 -28.27 31.70
N GLN A 454 -9.34 -28.05 30.84
CA GLN A 454 -9.88 -29.09 29.96
C GLN A 454 -8.89 -29.50 28.87
N PHE A 455 -8.16 -28.54 28.29
CA PHE A 455 -7.23 -28.79 27.17
C PHE A 455 -5.85 -29.28 27.63
N LEU A 456 -5.46 -29.03 28.87
CA LEU A 456 -4.13 -29.39 29.35
C LEU A 456 -3.75 -30.86 29.16
N PRO A 457 -4.57 -31.86 29.54
CA PRO A 457 -4.15 -33.26 29.44
C PRO A 457 -3.83 -33.65 27.99
N PHE A 458 -4.49 -33.03 27.02
CA PHE A 458 -4.24 -33.25 25.59
C PHE A 458 -2.91 -32.65 25.17
N LEU A 459 -2.62 -31.41 25.58
CA LEU A 459 -1.36 -30.73 25.28
C LEU A 459 -0.17 -31.41 25.95
N GLN A 460 -0.33 -31.91 27.18
CA GLN A 460 0.72 -32.68 27.87
C GLN A 460 1.03 -33.99 27.16
N ARG A 461 0.00 -34.73 26.70
CA ARG A 461 0.20 -35.99 25.95
C ARG A 461 0.79 -35.76 24.57
N ALA A 462 0.48 -34.63 23.93
CA ALA A 462 1.05 -34.28 22.63
C ALA A 462 2.58 -34.04 22.70
N GLY A 463 3.12 -33.78 23.90
CA GLY A 463 4.53 -33.49 24.06
C GLY A 463 4.88 -32.17 23.39
N ARG A 464 5.60 -32.23 22.26
CA ARG A 464 6.00 -31.04 21.47
C ARG A 464 4.92 -30.68 20.45
N SER A 465 4.27 -29.54 20.66
CA SER A 465 3.31 -28.97 19.71
C SER A 465 3.95 -27.85 18.89
N GLU A 466 3.64 -27.82 17.60
CA GLU A 466 4.00 -26.71 16.70
C GLU A 466 3.12 -25.52 17.00
N ALA A 467 3.73 -24.35 17.15
CA ALA A 467 3.03 -23.11 17.47
C ALA A 467 3.51 -21.94 16.61
N VAL A 468 2.62 -20.97 16.37
CA VAL A 468 2.94 -19.66 15.81
C VAL A 468 2.72 -18.60 16.88
N VAL A 469 3.72 -17.75 17.12
CA VAL A 469 3.59 -16.65 18.08
C VAL A 469 2.74 -15.54 17.45
N GLU A 470 1.51 -15.37 17.93
CA GLU A 470 0.58 -14.35 17.44
C GLU A 470 0.82 -12.99 18.13
N TYR A 471 1.16 -13.00 19.42
CA TYR A 471 1.35 -11.78 20.19
C TYR A 471 2.33 -11.98 21.35
N VAL A 472 3.05 -10.93 21.72
CA VAL A 472 3.97 -10.92 22.87
C VAL A 472 3.46 -9.85 23.85
N PHE A 473 2.99 -10.28 25.03
CA PHE A 473 2.52 -9.37 26.09
C PHE A 473 3.69 -8.83 26.92
N SER A 474 4.67 -9.69 27.18
CA SER A 474 5.92 -9.38 27.89
C SER A 474 6.99 -10.39 27.46
N GLY A 475 8.25 -10.19 27.86
CA GLY A 475 9.33 -11.14 27.55
C GLY A 475 9.05 -12.58 28.00
N SER A 476 8.16 -12.80 28.96
CA SER A 476 7.78 -14.12 29.50
C SER A 476 6.36 -14.57 29.13
N ARG A 477 5.51 -13.72 28.55
CA ARG A 477 4.09 -14.02 28.28
C ARG A 477 3.75 -13.82 26.81
N LEU A 478 3.34 -14.91 26.14
CA LEU A 478 3.06 -14.95 24.72
C LEU A 478 1.63 -15.44 24.44
N LYS A 479 1.04 -15.01 23.34
CA LYS A 479 -0.16 -15.63 22.75
C LYS A 479 0.27 -16.48 21.57
N LEU A 480 -0.12 -17.75 21.57
CA LEU A 480 0.29 -18.72 20.57
C LEU A 480 -0.91 -19.29 19.84
N PHE A 481 -0.77 -19.49 18.54
CA PHE A 481 -1.69 -20.26 17.72
C PHE A 481 -1.11 -21.66 17.48
N LEU A 482 -1.87 -22.67 17.84
CA LEU A 482 -1.54 -24.09 17.62
C LEU A 482 -2.27 -24.57 16.36
N PRO A 483 -1.58 -24.80 15.23
CA PRO A 483 -2.23 -25.15 13.97
C PRO A 483 -2.91 -26.51 13.97
N LYS A 484 -2.36 -27.51 14.70
CA LYS A 484 -2.90 -28.87 14.74
C LYS A 484 -4.21 -28.93 15.53
N GLU A 485 -4.27 -28.23 16.65
CA GLU A 485 -5.43 -28.17 17.52
C GLU A 485 -6.38 -27.01 17.15
N THR A 486 -5.99 -26.16 16.20
CA THR A 486 -6.73 -24.97 15.76
C THR A 486 -7.16 -24.07 16.92
N CYS A 487 -6.27 -23.84 17.89
CA CYS A 487 -6.59 -23.08 19.09
C CYS A 487 -5.55 -22.01 19.45
N LEU A 488 -5.99 -20.99 20.18
CA LEU A 488 -5.16 -19.92 20.72
C LEU A 488 -4.99 -20.09 22.22
N ILE A 489 -3.73 -20.16 22.66
CA ILE A 489 -3.37 -20.25 24.08
C ILE A 489 -2.57 -19.03 24.53
N THR A 490 -2.68 -18.69 25.81
CA THR A 490 -1.67 -17.84 26.46
C THR A 490 -0.62 -18.73 27.08
N PHE A 491 0.62 -18.56 26.64
CA PHE A 491 1.76 -19.32 27.11
C PHE A 491 2.66 -18.44 27.99
N LEU A 492 3.16 -19.01 29.07
CA LEU A 492 4.12 -18.38 29.95
C LEU A 492 5.41 -19.21 29.92
N LEU A 493 6.53 -18.55 29.65
CA LEU A 493 7.84 -19.18 29.76
C LEU A 493 8.07 -19.61 31.20
N ALA A 494 8.65 -20.80 31.37
CA ALA A 494 8.95 -21.32 32.69
C ALA A 494 10.40 -21.04 33.10
N GLY A 495 10.57 -20.73 34.39
CA GLY A 495 11.89 -20.56 35.00
C GLY A 495 12.05 -19.22 35.71
N GLU A 496 11.46 -18.12 35.24
CA GLU A 496 11.71 -16.81 35.86
C GLU A 496 10.53 -15.81 35.75
N PRO A 497 10.18 -15.10 36.85
CA PRO A 497 9.32 -13.92 36.77
C PRO A 497 10.10 -12.74 36.16
N GLY A 498 9.95 -12.53 34.84
CA GLY A 498 10.47 -11.33 34.18
C GLY A 498 9.81 -10.03 34.71
N PRO A 499 10.49 -8.87 34.62
CA PRO A 499 9.95 -7.59 35.09
C PRO A 499 8.65 -7.23 34.35
N ALA A 500 7.63 -6.84 35.11
CA ALA A 500 6.33 -6.47 34.55
C ALA A 500 6.39 -5.10 33.84
N PRO A 501 5.75 -4.94 32.66
CA PRO A 501 5.64 -3.63 32.02
C PRO A 501 4.78 -2.67 32.84
N ARG A 502 5.04 -1.36 32.67
CA ARG A 502 4.36 -0.25 33.36
C ARG A 502 2.84 -0.41 33.35
N ARG A 503 2.20 -0.40 34.52
CA ARG A 503 0.74 -0.30 34.68
C ARG A 503 0.42 1.14 35.11
N ALA A 504 -0.40 1.85 34.33
CA ALA A 504 -0.80 3.25 34.63
C ALA A 504 -1.76 3.40 35.83
N LEU A 505 -1.92 2.35 36.65
CA LEU A 505 -2.83 2.30 37.80
C LEU A 505 -2.10 2.45 39.14
N ASP A 506 -0.76 2.43 39.14
CA ASP A 506 0.06 2.55 40.33
C ASP A 506 0.79 3.92 40.27
N GLY A 507 0.58 4.77 41.27
CA GLY A 507 1.25 6.07 41.43
C GLY A 507 2.70 5.97 41.93
N THR A 508 3.32 4.78 41.88
CA THR A 508 4.68 4.54 42.40
C THR A 508 5.70 4.35 41.28
N GLY A 509 6.94 4.81 41.56
CA GLY A 509 8.06 4.88 40.64
C GLY A 509 8.61 3.54 40.11
N HIS A 510 9.51 3.69 39.15
CA HIS A 510 10.00 2.77 38.11
C HIS A 510 10.48 1.35 38.52
N SER A 511 10.30 0.39 37.59
CA SER A 511 11.32 -0.65 37.35
C SER A 511 11.86 -0.47 35.91
N CYS A 512 13.15 -0.20 35.77
CA CYS A 512 13.74 0.39 34.57
C CYS A 512 13.85 -0.54 33.33
N PHE A 513 13.48 -1.82 33.44
CA PHE A 513 13.87 -2.84 32.43
C PHE A 513 12.71 -3.58 31.74
N GLY A 514 11.46 -3.42 32.18
CA GLY A 514 10.31 -4.17 31.65
C GLY A 514 10.00 -3.92 30.17
N THR A 515 10.32 -2.74 29.65
CA THR A 515 10.13 -2.38 28.24
C THR A 515 11.19 -3.02 27.34
N GLY A 516 12.47 -2.98 27.72
CA GLY A 516 13.56 -3.59 26.93
C GLY A 516 13.37 -5.09 26.69
N HIS A 517 12.83 -5.82 27.68
CA HIS A 517 12.64 -7.26 27.60
C HIS A 517 11.47 -7.66 26.68
N SER A 518 10.40 -6.85 26.60
CA SER A 518 9.32 -7.11 25.66
C SER A 518 9.76 -6.88 24.20
N TRP A 519 10.62 -5.87 23.96
CA TRP A 519 11.22 -5.62 22.64
C TRP A 519 12.10 -6.77 22.18
N PHE A 520 12.94 -7.34 23.06
CA PHE A 520 13.74 -8.52 22.74
C PHE A 520 12.87 -9.73 22.37
N GLY A 521 11.81 -10.00 23.15
CA GLY A 521 10.84 -11.04 22.84
C GLY A 521 10.13 -10.82 21.50
N MET A 522 9.76 -9.57 21.18
CA MET A 522 9.17 -9.22 19.90
C MET A 522 10.16 -9.40 18.73
N GLU A 523 11.42 -9.01 18.90
CA GLU A 523 12.43 -9.05 17.84
C GLU A 523 12.81 -10.47 17.41
N HIS A 524 12.80 -11.40 18.36
CA HIS A 524 13.28 -12.77 18.12
C HIS A 524 12.18 -13.83 18.00
N SER A 525 10.95 -13.57 18.46
CA SER A 525 9.88 -14.60 18.51
C SER A 525 8.57 -14.24 17.82
N LEU A 526 8.24 -12.96 17.61
CA LEU A 526 6.93 -12.59 17.07
C LEU A 526 6.73 -13.12 15.64
N HIS A 527 5.62 -13.82 15.38
CA HIS A 527 5.29 -14.53 14.13
C HIS A 527 6.22 -15.70 13.73
N TRP A 528 7.17 -16.09 14.59
CA TRP A 528 8.03 -17.24 14.34
C TRP A 528 7.30 -18.56 14.59
N HIS A 529 7.82 -19.62 13.96
CA HIS A 529 7.34 -20.98 14.12
C HIS A 529 8.26 -21.72 15.10
N GLY A 530 7.69 -22.38 16.10
CA GLY A 530 8.48 -23.07 17.14
C GLY A 530 7.76 -24.28 17.71
N ASN A 531 8.54 -25.18 18.32
CA ASN A 531 8.04 -26.38 19.01
C ASN A 531 8.05 -26.15 20.52
N ILE A 532 6.96 -26.52 21.20
CA ILE A 532 6.78 -26.22 22.63
C ILE A 532 6.26 -27.45 23.37
N PRO A 533 6.91 -27.85 24.48
CA PRO A 533 6.36 -28.84 25.40
C PRO A 533 5.43 -28.22 26.45
N CYS A 534 4.28 -28.86 26.69
CA CYS A 534 3.29 -28.45 27.69
C CYS A 534 3.36 -29.36 28.93
N ILE A 535 3.55 -28.81 30.14
CA ILE A 535 3.81 -29.62 31.35
C ILE A 535 2.83 -29.38 32.52
N GLY A 536 1.93 -28.39 32.51
CA GLY A 536 0.95 -28.24 33.60
C GLY A 536 -0.10 -27.12 33.46
N THR A 537 -1.17 -27.15 34.27
CA THR A 537 -2.08 -26.01 34.50
C THR A 537 -1.81 -25.40 35.85
N GLY A 538 -1.54 -24.11 35.84
CA GLY A 538 -0.89 -23.41 36.92
C GLY A 538 0.45 -22.92 36.40
N THR A 539 0.78 -21.66 36.63
CA THR A 539 2.14 -21.16 36.38
C THR A 539 3.16 -22.03 37.09
N PHE A 540 4.25 -22.41 36.37
CA PHE A 540 5.41 -23.27 36.71
C PHE A 540 5.33 -24.75 36.23
N PRO A 541 6.46 -25.38 35.80
CA PRO A 541 7.34 -25.01 34.69
C PRO A 541 7.29 -26.02 33.50
N SER A 542 7.67 -25.60 32.28
CA SER A 542 7.95 -26.46 31.12
C SER A 542 9.28 -26.11 30.40
N LEU A 543 9.95 -27.12 29.85
CA LEU A 543 11.37 -27.08 29.47
C LEU A 543 11.56 -26.88 27.95
N ALA A 544 12.36 -25.87 27.56
CA ALA A 544 12.97 -25.64 26.23
C ALA A 544 12.05 -25.32 25.01
N TRP A 545 12.35 -24.18 24.38
CA TRP A 545 11.96 -23.82 23.01
C TRP A 545 13.13 -24.15 22.07
N ASP A 546 12.89 -24.97 21.05
CA ASP A 546 13.84 -25.18 19.95
C ASP A 546 13.43 -24.29 18.75
N ILE A 547 14.11 -23.15 18.57
CA ILE A 547 14.26 -22.55 17.23
C ILE A 547 15.44 -23.28 16.58
N PRO A 548 15.42 -23.62 15.28
CA PRO A 548 16.57 -24.26 14.63
C PRO A 548 17.85 -23.44 14.86
N GLY A 549 18.70 -23.90 15.78
CA GLY A 549 19.99 -23.27 16.13
C GLY A 549 20.09 -22.51 17.48
N LEU A 550 19.01 -22.27 18.24
CA LEU A 550 19.08 -21.59 19.55
C LEU A 550 17.98 -22.06 20.52
N ALA A 551 18.36 -22.54 21.71
CA ALA A 551 17.45 -22.86 22.81
C ALA A 551 17.25 -21.64 23.71
N TRP A 552 16.05 -21.03 23.76
CA TRP A 552 15.80 -19.69 24.33
C TRP A 552 16.24 -19.46 25.78
N ASN A 553 16.23 -20.48 26.65
CA ASN A 553 16.68 -20.28 28.04
C ASN A 553 18.19 -20.04 28.15
N ILE A 554 18.98 -20.54 27.19
CA ILE A 554 20.45 -20.49 27.21
C ILE A 554 21.02 -19.11 26.82
N PRO A 555 20.60 -18.43 25.74
CA PRO A 555 21.11 -17.11 25.38
C PRO A 555 20.60 -15.99 26.31
N CYS A 556 19.40 -16.12 26.90
CA CYS A 556 18.88 -15.14 27.85
C CYS A 556 19.72 -15.10 29.15
N ILE A 557 20.17 -16.27 29.63
CA ILE A 557 21.09 -16.40 30.78
C ILE A 557 22.51 -15.99 30.38
N GLY A 558 22.98 -16.39 29.19
CA GLY A 558 24.31 -16.02 28.68
C GLY A 558 24.52 -14.52 28.40
N MET A 559 23.43 -13.76 28.21
CA MET A 559 23.45 -12.29 28.07
C MET A 559 23.15 -11.55 29.38
N GLY A 560 22.96 -12.25 30.51
CA GLY A 560 22.72 -11.62 31.82
C GLY A 560 21.38 -10.88 31.91
N THR A 561 20.31 -11.40 31.32
CA THR A 561 19.00 -10.70 31.31
C THR A 561 18.04 -11.11 32.43
N PHE A 562 18.49 -11.99 33.34
CA PHE A 562 17.63 -12.76 34.25
C PHE A 562 18.41 -13.17 35.52
N PRO A 563 17.94 -12.89 36.75
CA PRO A 563 18.62 -13.32 37.98
C PRO A 563 18.27 -14.77 38.37
N ALA A 564 19.28 -15.62 38.53
CA ALA A 564 19.11 -17.01 38.95
C ALA A 564 18.64 -17.13 40.42
N LEU A 565 17.52 -17.82 40.65
CA LEU A 565 17.08 -18.28 41.97
C LEU A 565 17.29 -19.79 42.08
N ALA A 566 18.05 -20.23 43.10
CA ALA A 566 18.24 -21.64 43.40
C ALA A 566 16.97 -22.22 44.06
N GLN A 567 16.35 -23.20 43.42
CA GLN A 567 15.27 -23.99 44.00
C GLN A 567 15.63 -25.48 43.83
N GLU A 568 16.00 -26.13 44.93
CA GLU A 568 16.25 -27.57 44.96
C GLU A 568 14.92 -28.32 44.95
N HIS A 569 14.63 -29.02 43.86
CA HIS A 569 13.65 -30.11 43.85
C HIS A 569 14.28 -31.36 43.24
N SER A 570 14.24 -32.44 44.02
CA SER A 570 14.61 -33.79 43.61
C SER A 570 13.68 -34.29 42.50
N LEU A 571 14.18 -34.35 41.26
CA LEU A 571 13.56 -35.09 40.17
C LEU A 571 14.65 -35.91 39.45
N ASN A 572 14.49 -37.23 39.47
CA ASN A 572 15.33 -38.18 38.77
C ASN A 572 15.23 -37.95 37.24
N GLY A 573 16.37 -37.73 36.57
CA GLY A 573 16.50 -37.87 35.12
C GLY A 573 17.20 -36.71 34.40
N THR A 574 18.48 -36.92 34.06
CA THR A 574 19.29 -36.30 32.97
C THR A 574 19.38 -34.77 32.78
N GLY A 575 18.57 -33.94 33.44
CA GLY A 575 18.55 -32.49 33.25
C GLY A 575 19.47 -31.68 34.17
N THR A 576 19.92 -32.25 35.29
CA THR A 576 20.73 -31.56 36.31
C THR A 576 22.18 -31.32 35.89
N PHE A 577 22.68 -32.05 34.89
CA PHE A 577 24.09 -31.99 34.47
C PHE A 577 24.42 -30.80 33.53
N LEU A 578 23.43 -30.21 32.85
CA LEU A 578 23.65 -29.14 31.87
C LEU A 578 23.55 -27.72 32.45
N VAL A 579 22.83 -27.54 33.57
CA VAL A 579 22.69 -26.23 34.22
C VAL A 579 23.98 -25.78 34.90
N TRP A 580 24.75 -26.74 35.45
CA TRP A 580 26.00 -26.46 36.15
C TRP A 580 27.18 -26.11 35.22
N HIS A 581 27.15 -26.58 33.96
CA HIS A 581 28.22 -26.33 33.00
C HIS A 581 28.18 -24.91 32.39
N GLY A 582 27.01 -24.26 32.36
CA GLY A 582 26.86 -22.89 31.86
C GLY A 582 27.40 -21.81 32.80
N THR A 583 27.56 -22.13 34.09
CA THR A 583 28.04 -21.18 35.11
C THR A 583 29.57 -21.05 35.11
N PHE A 584 30.29 -22.04 34.56
CA PHE A 584 31.76 -22.10 34.58
C PHE A 584 32.45 -21.53 33.33
N LEU A 585 31.70 -21.17 32.28
CA LEU A 585 32.27 -20.70 31.00
C LEU A 585 32.38 -19.17 30.86
N CYS A 586 32.14 -18.40 31.92
CA CYS A 586 32.36 -16.94 31.93
C CYS A 586 33.56 -16.56 32.82
N PRO A 587 34.80 -16.53 32.32
CA PRO A 587 35.96 -16.05 33.08
C PRO A 587 36.16 -14.52 33.00
N HIS A 588 35.17 -13.74 32.55
CA HIS A 588 35.25 -12.27 32.54
C HIS A 588 33.93 -11.62 33.01
N PRO A 589 33.98 -10.53 33.80
CA PRO A 589 32.78 -9.92 34.39
C PRO A 589 31.93 -9.25 33.30
N CYS A 590 30.68 -9.69 33.16
CA CYS A 590 29.68 -9.12 32.25
C CYS A 590 28.85 -8.05 32.99
N PRO A 591 28.66 -6.82 32.46
CA PRO A 591 28.35 -5.65 33.29
C PRO A 591 26.87 -5.34 33.54
N GLN A 592 25.89 -6.17 33.15
CA GLN A 592 24.48 -5.72 33.12
C GLN A 592 23.57 -6.14 34.29
N VAL A 593 24.00 -7.03 35.19
CA VAL A 593 23.20 -7.40 36.39
C VAL A 593 23.85 -6.94 37.69
N TRP A 594 25.13 -6.56 37.67
CA TRP A 594 25.93 -6.28 38.87
C TRP A 594 26.76 -5.01 38.78
N SER A 595 26.48 -4.08 37.87
CA SER A 595 27.07 -2.75 37.94
C SER A 595 26.27 -1.90 38.93
N HIS A 596 26.88 -1.63 40.09
CA HIS A 596 26.61 -0.59 41.11
C HIS A 596 26.57 -1.16 42.54
N TYR A 597 27.76 -1.49 43.04
CA TYR A 597 28.09 -1.35 44.46
C TYR A 597 29.11 -0.21 44.57
N GLU A 598 28.80 0.77 45.45
CA GLU A 598 29.44 2.07 45.76
C GLU A 598 29.41 3.11 44.62
N GLU A 599 28.96 4.37 44.77
CA GLU A 599 28.62 5.25 45.90
C GLU A 599 27.21 5.85 45.70
N THR A 600 26.59 6.35 46.78
CA THR A 600 25.32 7.09 46.76
C THR A 600 25.27 8.16 45.66
N PRO A 601 24.37 8.08 44.66
CA PRO A 601 24.15 9.19 43.77
C PRO A 601 23.39 10.27 44.55
N VAL A 602 23.96 11.47 44.63
CA VAL A 602 23.27 12.68 45.04
C VAL A 602 22.01 12.79 44.18
N GLU A 603 20.83 12.81 44.81
CA GLU A 603 19.56 12.98 44.13
C GLU A 603 19.64 14.21 43.20
N GLU A 604 19.47 14.00 41.90
CA GLU A 604 19.25 15.08 40.96
C GLU A 604 17.94 15.76 41.34
N VAL A 605 18.06 16.93 41.97
CA VAL A 605 16.95 17.85 42.21
C VAL A 605 16.37 18.21 40.84
N VAL A 606 15.20 17.65 40.53
CA VAL A 606 14.43 18.03 39.34
C VAL A 606 14.15 19.53 39.46
N PRO A 607 14.62 20.39 38.53
CA PRO A 607 14.34 21.82 38.62
C PRO A 607 12.85 22.03 38.39
N VAL A 608 12.14 22.35 39.47
CA VAL A 608 10.73 22.76 39.44
C VAL A 608 10.64 24.05 38.62
N LEU A 609 9.81 24.05 37.57
CA LEU A 609 9.50 25.24 36.79
C LEU A 609 9.03 26.37 37.73
N GLU A 610 9.63 27.57 37.61
CA GLU A 610 9.23 28.75 38.39
C GLU A 610 7.79 29.16 38.06
N GLU A 611 6.83 28.61 38.80
CA GLU A 611 5.45 29.07 38.81
C GLU A 611 5.31 30.29 39.74
N LYS A 612 4.75 31.37 39.19
CA LYS A 612 4.37 32.59 39.93
C LYS A 612 3.30 32.24 40.98
N GLU A 613 3.62 32.52 42.24
CA GLU A 613 2.77 32.39 43.44
C GLU A 613 2.20 30.98 43.71
N ARG A 614 2.85 30.25 44.63
CA ARG A 614 2.38 28.96 45.16
C ARG A 614 1.07 29.16 45.92
N THR A 615 -0.06 28.84 45.29
CA THR A 615 -1.35 28.71 45.97
C THR A 615 -1.37 27.37 46.73
N ALA A 616 -1.34 27.43 48.06
CA ALA A 616 -1.40 26.23 48.90
C ALA A 616 -2.83 25.65 48.87
N ASN A 617 -3.00 24.53 48.16
CA ASN A 617 -4.26 23.78 48.13
C ASN A 617 -4.20 22.66 49.16
N TYR A 618 -4.83 22.87 50.32
CA TYR A 618 -4.89 21.87 51.39
C TYR A 618 -6.07 20.93 51.16
N LYS A 619 -5.80 19.63 51.24
CA LYS A 619 -6.83 18.59 51.16
C LYS A 619 -6.88 17.80 52.46
N PRO A 620 -8.09 17.45 52.96
CA PRO A 620 -8.21 16.58 54.12
C PRO A 620 -7.80 15.16 53.75
N VAL A 621 -6.82 14.62 54.46
CA VAL A 621 -6.31 13.25 54.27
C VAL A 621 -6.23 12.54 55.61
N PHE A 622 -6.35 11.21 55.60
CA PHE A 622 -6.17 10.36 56.78
C PHE A 622 -4.84 9.63 56.68
N VAL A 623 -3.93 9.86 57.63
CA VAL A 623 -2.61 9.20 57.66
C VAL A 623 -2.80 7.77 58.19
N THR A 624 -2.39 6.78 57.41
CA THR A 624 -2.60 5.35 57.74
C THR A 624 -1.37 4.65 58.27
N GLU A 625 -0.19 4.98 57.76
CA GLU A 625 1.07 4.32 58.10
C GLU A 625 2.21 5.32 58.04
N ILE A 626 3.17 5.20 58.96
CA ILE A 626 4.43 5.94 58.95
C ILE A 626 5.54 4.89 58.89
N THR A 627 6.44 5.02 57.92
CA THR A 627 7.55 4.09 57.72
C THR A 627 8.81 4.56 58.46
N ASP A 628 9.74 3.63 58.67
CA ASP A 628 11.00 3.90 59.37
C ASP A 628 11.88 4.94 58.66
N ASP A 629 11.70 5.12 57.35
CA ASP A 629 12.38 6.13 56.51
C ASP A 629 11.64 7.47 56.41
N LEU A 630 10.77 7.78 57.39
CA LEU A 630 10.02 9.05 57.47
C LEU A 630 9.10 9.33 56.27
N HIS A 631 8.80 8.30 55.47
CA HIS A 631 7.68 8.35 54.54
C HIS A 631 6.39 8.04 55.30
N PHE A 632 5.26 8.45 54.72
CA PHE A 632 3.96 8.15 55.29
C PHE A 632 2.94 7.91 54.20
N TYR A 633 1.99 7.03 54.48
CA TYR A 633 0.88 6.73 53.59
C TYR A 633 -0.37 7.47 54.06
N VAL A 634 -1.14 7.98 53.11
CA VAL A 634 -2.41 8.64 53.38
C VAL A 634 -3.52 8.11 52.49
N GLN A 635 -4.75 8.23 52.99
CA GLN A 635 -6.01 8.04 52.26
C GLN A 635 -6.72 9.39 52.08
N ASP A 636 -7.42 9.56 50.96
CA ASP A 636 -8.29 10.71 50.75
C ASP A 636 -9.59 10.54 51.56
N VAL A 637 -9.96 11.58 52.33
CA VAL A 637 -11.18 11.54 53.15
C VAL A 637 -12.44 11.47 52.28
N GLU A 638 -12.41 12.03 51.06
CA GLU A 638 -13.55 12.03 50.15
C GLU A 638 -13.89 10.62 49.63
N THR A 639 -12.88 9.75 49.49
CA THR A 639 -13.05 8.39 48.97
C THR A 639 -13.21 7.34 50.07
N GLY A 640 -13.08 7.71 51.35
CA GLY A 640 -13.17 6.80 52.50
C GLY A 640 -14.47 5.97 52.53
N ALA A 641 -15.63 6.59 52.32
CA ALA A 641 -16.91 5.88 52.29
C ALA A 641 -17.00 4.84 51.15
N GLN A 642 -16.29 5.07 50.03
CA GLN A 642 -16.23 4.11 48.92
C GLN A 642 -15.36 2.90 49.29
N LEU A 643 -14.26 3.13 50.00
CA LEU A 643 -13.39 2.07 50.51
C LEU A 643 -14.12 1.20 51.54
N GLU A 644 -14.82 1.81 52.49
CA GLU A 644 -15.61 1.08 53.50
C GLU A 644 -16.64 0.17 52.84
N LYS A 645 -17.42 0.72 51.90
CA LYS A 645 -18.40 -0.04 51.14
C LYS A 645 -17.76 -1.16 50.31
N LEU A 646 -16.59 -0.94 49.72
CA LEU A 646 -15.86 -1.98 48.98
C LEU A 646 -15.44 -3.11 49.91
N MET A 647 -14.87 -2.78 51.07
CA MET A 647 -14.39 -3.75 52.05
C MET A 647 -15.53 -4.57 52.66
N GLU A 648 -16.66 -3.95 52.98
CA GLU A 648 -17.85 -4.64 53.48
C GLU A 648 -18.37 -5.68 52.47
N ASN A 649 -18.55 -5.26 51.21
CA ASN A 649 -19.02 -6.16 50.14
C ASN A 649 -18.00 -7.29 49.87
N MET A 650 -16.71 -6.98 49.87
CA MET A 650 -15.66 -7.97 49.65
C MET A 650 -15.63 -9.01 50.78
N ARG A 651 -15.69 -8.56 52.03
CA ARG A 651 -15.70 -9.45 53.19
C ARG A 651 -16.96 -10.32 53.22
N ALA A 652 -18.12 -9.78 52.86
CA ALA A 652 -19.36 -10.55 52.74
C ALA A 652 -19.26 -11.64 51.65
N GLU A 653 -18.71 -11.32 50.48
CA GLU A 653 -18.52 -12.30 49.39
C GLU A 653 -17.51 -13.39 49.77
N VAL A 654 -16.37 -13.00 50.36
CA VAL A 654 -15.34 -13.93 50.82
C VAL A 654 -15.84 -14.79 51.98
N GLY A 655 -16.70 -14.26 52.86
CA GLY A 655 -17.36 -15.02 53.92
C GLY A 655 -18.37 -16.04 53.39
N ALA A 656 -19.16 -15.67 52.37
CA ALA A 656 -20.09 -16.58 51.70
C ALA A 656 -19.38 -17.66 50.87
N HIS A 657 -18.20 -17.35 50.34
CA HIS A 657 -17.38 -18.25 49.54
C HIS A 657 -15.93 -18.29 50.04
N PRO A 658 -15.66 -18.99 51.16
CA PRO A 658 -14.32 -19.05 51.74
C PRO A 658 -13.27 -19.60 50.75
N PRO A 659 -12.12 -18.92 50.60
CA PRO A 659 -11.08 -19.37 49.69
C PRO A 659 -10.44 -20.66 50.20
N VAL A 660 -10.11 -21.57 49.29
CA VAL A 660 -9.43 -22.83 49.64
C VAL A 660 -7.98 -22.52 49.99
N GLU A 661 -7.60 -22.80 51.24
CA GLU A 661 -6.25 -22.54 51.75
C GLU A 661 -5.17 -23.21 50.90
N GLY A 662 -4.10 -22.47 50.57
CA GLY A 662 -2.97 -22.98 49.80
C GLY A 662 -3.22 -23.21 48.30
N SER A 663 -4.45 -22.98 47.82
CA SER A 663 -4.79 -23.11 46.39
C SER A 663 -4.28 -21.95 45.53
N PHE A 664 -3.94 -20.83 46.16
CA PHE A 664 -3.39 -19.65 45.50
C PHE A 664 -1.86 -19.73 45.45
N ALA A 665 -1.30 -19.66 44.24
CA ALA A 665 0.14 -19.59 43.99
C ALA A 665 0.54 -18.14 43.67
N PRO A 666 0.95 -17.34 44.67
CA PRO A 666 1.26 -15.92 44.49
C PRO A 666 2.49 -15.72 43.60
N ARG A 667 2.49 -14.66 42.81
CA ARG A 667 3.67 -14.18 42.05
C ARG A 667 3.86 -12.70 42.32
N ARG A 668 5.11 -12.24 42.25
CA ARG A 668 5.46 -10.81 42.34
C ARG A 668 4.61 -9.98 41.36
N GLY A 669 3.94 -8.96 41.89
CA GLY A 669 3.06 -8.05 41.15
C GLY A 669 1.62 -8.52 40.94
N ASP A 670 1.24 -9.70 41.44
CA ASP A 670 -0.17 -10.13 41.46
C ASP A 670 -0.95 -9.35 42.54
N PHE A 671 -2.18 -8.95 42.19
CA PHE A 671 -3.14 -8.43 43.16
C PHE A 671 -3.89 -9.60 43.80
N CYS A 672 -3.97 -9.58 45.13
CA CYS A 672 -4.59 -10.63 45.94
C CYS A 672 -5.43 -10.01 47.05
N ILE A 673 -6.17 -10.84 47.76
CA ILE A 673 -6.63 -10.52 49.11
C ILE A 673 -5.72 -11.20 50.12
N ALA A 674 -5.45 -10.51 51.22
CA ALA A 674 -4.63 -10.99 52.31
C ALA A 674 -5.37 -10.84 53.63
N LYS A 675 -5.34 -11.90 54.45
CA LYS A 675 -5.98 -11.91 55.76
C LYS A 675 -5.04 -11.27 56.78
N PHE A 676 -5.41 -10.11 57.32
CA PHE A 676 -4.60 -9.36 58.30
C PHE A 676 -4.76 -9.95 59.71
N VAL A 677 -3.97 -9.46 60.68
CA VAL A 677 -3.90 -10.00 62.06
C VAL A 677 -5.22 -9.87 62.83
N ASP A 678 -6.07 -8.93 62.44
CA ASP A 678 -7.45 -8.78 62.94
C ASP A 678 -8.40 -9.89 62.47
N GLY A 679 -7.94 -10.75 61.56
CA GLY A 679 -8.73 -11.83 60.98
C GLY A 679 -9.55 -11.43 59.76
N GLU A 680 -9.49 -10.17 59.33
CA GLU A 680 -10.25 -9.64 58.20
C GLU A 680 -9.44 -9.67 56.90
N TRP A 681 -10.14 -9.68 55.76
CA TRP A 681 -9.52 -9.68 54.44
C TRP A 681 -9.40 -8.26 53.88
N TYR A 682 -8.23 -7.98 53.30
CA TYR A 682 -7.89 -6.70 52.69
C TYR A 682 -7.27 -6.89 51.31
N ARG A 683 -7.36 -5.88 50.45
CA ARG A 683 -6.70 -5.90 49.14
C ARG A 683 -5.20 -5.69 49.32
N ALA A 684 -4.41 -6.49 48.63
CA ALA A 684 -2.95 -6.46 48.70
C ALA A 684 -2.31 -6.70 47.34
N ARG A 685 -1.03 -6.35 47.23
CA ARG A 685 -0.16 -6.65 46.09
C ARG A 685 1.02 -7.47 46.60
N VAL A 686 1.37 -8.53 45.89
CA VAL A 686 2.55 -9.35 46.20
C VAL A 686 3.81 -8.60 45.76
N GLU A 687 4.71 -8.30 46.69
CA GLU A 687 5.97 -7.60 46.40
C GLU A 687 7.12 -8.57 46.13
N LYS A 688 7.19 -9.66 46.91
CA LYS A 688 8.25 -10.67 46.83
C LYS A 688 7.72 -12.02 47.32
N VAL A 689 8.16 -13.10 46.68
CA VAL A 689 7.88 -14.48 47.09
C VAL A 689 9.22 -15.13 47.43
N GLU A 690 9.38 -15.62 48.66
CA GLU A 690 10.61 -16.28 49.11
C GLU A 690 10.49 -17.81 49.07
N SER A 691 11.63 -18.48 48.85
CA SER A 691 11.73 -19.93 48.65
C SER A 691 11.24 -20.78 49.85
N GLY A 692 11.08 -20.17 51.03
CA GLY A 692 10.57 -20.81 52.25
C GLY A 692 9.05 -20.73 52.46
N GLY A 693 8.27 -20.35 51.44
CA GLY A 693 6.82 -20.20 51.56
C GLY A 693 6.40 -18.96 52.35
N LYS A 694 7.24 -17.93 52.37
CA LYS A 694 6.93 -16.60 52.92
C LYS A 694 6.69 -15.63 51.76
N VAL A 695 5.65 -14.82 51.87
CA VAL A 695 5.23 -13.89 50.82
C VAL A 695 5.14 -12.50 51.41
N HIS A 696 5.93 -11.58 50.86
CA HIS A 696 5.90 -10.18 51.21
C HIS A 696 4.78 -9.51 50.43
N ILE A 697 3.88 -8.86 51.15
CA ILE A 697 2.73 -8.17 50.59
C ILE A 697 2.71 -6.70 51.00
N PHE A 698 2.05 -5.90 50.17
CA PHE A 698 1.76 -4.50 50.42
C PHE A 698 0.24 -4.30 50.37
N TYR A 699 -0.34 -3.77 51.45
CA TYR A 699 -1.77 -3.48 51.52
C TYR A 699 -2.06 -2.19 50.75
N ILE A 700 -2.61 -2.35 49.54
CA ILE A 700 -2.72 -1.26 48.56
C ILE A 700 -3.64 -0.11 48.99
N ASP A 701 -4.48 -0.36 49.99
CA ASP A 701 -5.42 0.63 50.51
C ASP A 701 -4.91 1.32 51.79
N TYR A 702 -3.92 0.75 52.48
CA TYR A 702 -3.48 1.23 53.80
C TYR A 702 -1.98 1.58 53.86
N GLY A 703 -1.15 1.07 52.96
CA GLY A 703 0.27 1.41 52.86
C GLY A 703 1.21 0.54 53.70
N ASN A 704 0.69 -0.21 54.68
CA ASN A 704 1.49 -1.11 55.49
C ASN A 704 1.93 -2.36 54.71
N LYS A 705 3.06 -2.94 55.13
CA LYS A 705 3.65 -4.16 54.54
C LYS A 705 3.64 -5.29 55.55
N GLU A 706 3.46 -6.52 55.08
CA GLU A 706 3.49 -7.71 55.94
C GLU A 706 4.09 -8.91 55.22
N THR A 707 4.70 -9.82 55.97
CA THR A 707 5.13 -11.14 55.47
C THR A 707 4.17 -12.21 55.94
N LEU A 708 3.46 -12.84 55.00
CA LEU A 708 2.43 -13.83 55.28
C LEU A 708 2.73 -15.19 54.61
N PRO A 709 2.23 -16.30 55.18
CA PRO A 709 2.19 -17.59 54.49
C PRO A 709 1.12 -17.57 53.37
N PRO A 710 1.30 -18.34 52.28
CA PRO A 710 0.33 -18.48 51.19
C PRO A 710 -1.08 -18.89 51.63
N THR A 711 -1.22 -19.55 52.78
CA THR A 711 -2.51 -19.94 53.35
C THR A 711 -3.38 -18.75 53.74
N ARG A 712 -2.80 -17.58 53.98
CA ARG A 712 -3.50 -16.33 54.29
C ARG A 712 -3.70 -15.43 53.05
N LEU A 713 -3.46 -15.98 51.86
CA LEU A 713 -3.59 -15.27 50.60
C LEU A 713 -4.61 -15.96 49.69
N ALA A 714 -5.39 -15.18 48.96
CA ALA A 714 -6.34 -15.69 47.99
C ALA A 714 -6.43 -14.75 46.77
N PRO A 715 -6.88 -15.24 45.60
CA PRO A 715 -7.04 -14.39 44.42
C PRO A 715 -8.07 -13.28 44.68
N LEU A 716 -7.75 -12.06 44.26
CA LEU A 716 -8.68 -10.93 44.36
C LEU A 716 -9.86 -11.12 43.39
N PRO A 717 -11.12 -11.15 43.85
CA PRO A 717 -12.27 -11.24 42.96
C PRO A 717 -12.32 -10.03 42.01
N PRO A 718 -12.64 -10.20 40.71
CA PRO A 718 -12.63 -9.11 39.74
C PRO A 718 -13.50 -7.89 40.10
N ALA A 719 -14.60 -8.14 40.85
CA ALA A 719 -15.52 -7.12 41.33
C ALA A 719 -14.86 -6.12 42.31
N PHE A 720 -13.75 -6.48 42.95
CA PHE A 720 -13.02 -5.63 43.91
C PHE A 720 -11.64 -5.20 43.38
N SER A 721 -11.41 -5.37 42.08
CA SER A 721 -10.11 -5.05 41.47
C SER A 721 -9.76 -3.56 41.55
N PRO A 722 -8.46 -3.19 41.46
CA PRO A 722 -8.01 -1.79 41.42
C PRO A 722 -8.62 -0.95 40.27
N ARG A 723 -9.31 -1.58 39.32
CA ARG A 723 -10.06 -0.88 38.25
C ARG A 723 -11.42 -0.37 38.71
N VAL A 724 -12.00 -0.99 39.73
CA VAL A 724 -13.31 -0.62 40.29
C VAL A 724 -13.14 0.51 41.30
N LEU A 725 -12.18 0.33 42.22
CA LEU A 725 -11.72 1.38 43.12
C LEU A 725 -10.19 1.40 43.08
N PRO A 726 -9.55 2.53 42.72
CA PRO A 726 -8.09 2.65 42.75
C PRO A 726 -7.50 2.31 44.12
N PRO A 727 -6.20 1.95 44.20
CA PRO A 727 -5.50 1.86 45.47
C PRO A 727 -5.69 3.13 46.29
N GLN A 728 -6.10 3.00 47.55
CA GLN A 728 -6.44 4.16 48.39
C GLN A 728 -5.26 4.72 49.18
N ALA A 729 -4.15 3.97 49.33
CA ALA A 729 -2.96 4.47 49.99
C ALA A 729 -2.04 5.19 48.99
N THR A 730 -1.67 6.42 49.34
CA THR A 730 -0.68 7.22 48.60
C THR A 730 0.50 7.53 49.50
N GLU A 731 1.71 7.21 49.02
CA GLU A 731 2.97 7.50 49.71
C GLU A 731 3.34 8.98 49.55
N TYR A 732 3.71 9.62 50.66
CA TYR A 732 4.21 10.98 50.72
C TYR A 732 5.48 11.07 51.57
N THR A 733 6.26 12.11 51.31
CA THR A 733 7.39 12.53 52.13
C THR A 733 7.18 13.94 52.64
N PHE A 734 7.86 14.29 53.72
CA PHE A 734 7.86 15.65 54.21
C PHE A 734 8.69 16.54 53.29
N ALA A 735 8.08 17.62 52.78
CA ALA A 735 8.80 18.64 52.03
C ALA A 735 9.68 19.48 52.97
N PHE A 736 10.82 19.95 52.45
CA PHE A 736 11.74 20.91 53.10
C PHE A 736 12.43 20.44 54.38
N ILE A 737 12.42 19.13 54.67
CA ILE A 737 13.19 18.54 55.75
C ILE A 737 14.10 17.44 55.21
N GLN A 738 15.26 17.26 55.84
CA GLN A 738 16.16 16.17 55.53
C GLN A 738 15.92 15.04 56.52
N VAL A 739 15.67 13.83 56.00
CA VAL A 739 15.52 12.62 56.83
C VAL A 739 16.89 12.29 57.45
N PRO A 740 16.97 12.12 58.79
CA PRO A 740 18.19 11.63 59.43
C PRO A 740 18.57 10.25 58.88
N GLN A 741 19.84 10.05 58.51
CA GLN A 741 20.37 8.73 58.19
C GLN A 741 20.89 8.11 59.49
N ASP A 742 20.34 6.95 59.87
CA ASP A 742 20.84 6.14 60.98
C ASP A 742 22.14 5.38 60.61
#